data_AF-A0A2E2RCT8-F1
#
_entry.id   AF-A0A2E2RCT8-F1
#
_cell.length_a   1.000
_cell.length_b   1.000
_cell.length_c   1.000
_cell.angle_alpha   90.00
_cell.angle_beta   90.00
_cell.angle_gamma   90.00
#
_symmetry.space_group_name_H-M   'P 1'
#
loop_
_entity.id
_entity.type
_entity.pdbx_description
1 polymer ?
#
loop_
_entity_poly.entity_id
_entity_poly.type
_entity_poly.pdbx_seq_one_letter_code
_entity_poly.pdbx_strand_id
1 'polypeptide(L)'
;MGLLIRKPQPILILLFLFMTFHDLVKIMADELSGVTLIKNFCLDCHDGETQKGEINLKAALGSEPLVKNLDLWKTVINRIENGDMPPKKNDQPSYSEKKALLKWLDREVVQFDYSSIDDPGYEQARRLTHIEFSNTLRDLLGLNMNLVEDFPIDLSGKSGFDNSANTLFLQPILMERYLGAIDKAVEASVPLEGNTIEKSPVLIVWPSNKEEELEAAGKIINRFLLRAFRRPPTNREVNEVSAVYNRSREKNEPFAIGIRRALGAALVSPVFLLKSEQVKETNESYQVDEFELASRLSYFLWASMPDDELFRMALEKRLAKPDEFARQVVRMLADSKSDALGNVFAAQWLGFDALGVRVRLDPIDNPWCTDTLMTAMKQESAMGFTSLVRKNKPLSDLIQSKTTYVNEELAKFYKLKGVKGNEMRLVAHTDKRRYGLFGQASVLAVTSSPYRTSPIRRGEWILDSLLGTPPPPPPPDAGELDEDIEENRKLTFRQKLEMHSKNPRCYSCHREMDPLGFSLENYDWFGRWRSESRGRSIDSKGRLPSGTEFEGPIGLRDVIVGEKLDDLARQITRKMLSYALGRQLEYYDVPAVRKILKVFKEDNYRLQTLLREVCSSYPFKYRKNPENAELVERKILSDND
;
A
#
# COMPACT_ATOMS: atom_id res chain seq x y z
N MET A 1 -42.96 36.10 55.33
CA MET A 1 -41.94 35.22 55.94
C MET A 1 -42.53 33.81 55.96
N GLY A 2 -41.90 32.85 55.29
CA GLY A 2 -42.36 31.45 55.28
C GLY A 2 -42.79 30.94 53.90
N LEU A 3 -41.92 30.11 53.32
CA LEU A 3 -42.15 29.23 52.18
C LEU A 3 -43.42 28.38 52.36
N LEU A 4 -44.09 28.01 51.25
CA LEU A 4 -44.46 26.62 50.92
C LEU A 4 -45.20 26.54 49.56
N ILE A 5 -44.67 25.65 48.70
CA ILE A 5 -45.34 24.79 47.70
C ILE A 5 -45.97 25.46 46.46
N ARG A 6 -45.28 25.28 45.32
CA ARG A 6 -45.89 24.82 44.06
C ARG A 6 -44.82 24.17 43.16
N LYS A 7 -44.96 22.87 42.90
CA LYS A 7 -44.18 22.13 41.88
C LYS A 7 -44.74 22.44 40.48
N PRO A 8 -43.89 22.57 39.46
CA PRO A 8 -44.23 22.18 38.09
C PRO A 8 -43.47 20.92 37.65
N GLN A 9 -44.00 20.28 36.62
CA GLN A 9 -43.73 18.92 36.10
C GLN A 9 -42.30 18.68 35.55
N PRO A 10 -41.82 17.42 35.48
CA PRO A 10 -40.79 17.02 34.53
C PRO A 10 -41.42 16.50 33.23
N ILE A 11 -41.23 17.21 32.12
CA ILE A 11 -41.39 16.68 30.77
C ILE A 11 -40.04 16.07 30.37
N LEU A 12 -40.07 14.76 30.13
CA LEU A 12 -39.43 14.02 29.04
C LEU A 12 -37.97 14.37 28.68
N ILE A 13 -37.06 13.40 28.84
CA ILE A 13 -36.23 12.80 27.77
C ILE A 13 -35.55 11.56 28.39
N LEU A 14 -36.10 10.39 28.07
CA LEU A 14 -35.41 9.10 28.18
C LEU A 14 -35.75 8.33 26.90
N LEU A 15 -34.97 8.57 25.85
CA LEU A 15 -34.99 7.78 24.63
C LEU A 15 -33.83 6.78 24.74
N PHE A 16 -34.09 5.67 25.41
CA PHE A 16 -33.23 4.48 25.40
C PHE A 16 -34.01 3.30 24.83
N LEU A 17 -33.33 2.53 23.99
CA LEU A 17 -33.82 1.47 23.12
C LEU A 17 -34.80 0.50 23.82
N PHE A 18 -35.99 0.33 23.24
CA PHE A 18 -36.80 -0.87 23.42
C PHE A 18 -36.71 -1.71 22.15
N MET A 19 -35.80 -2.68 22.13
CA MET A 19 -35.93 -3.82 21.22
C MET A 19 -37.00 -4.75 21.80
N THR A 20 -38.03 -5.10 21.03
CA THR A 20 -39.12 -5.94 21.54
C THR A 20 -38.71 -7.41 21.54
N PHE A 21 -39.28 -8.23 22.43
CA PHE A 21 -39.05 -9.69 22.45
C PHE A 21 -39.34 -10.35 21.09
N HIS A 22 -40.27 -9.78 20.33
CA HIS A 22 -40.58 -10.19 18.96
C HIS A 22 -39.42 -9.95 17.99
N ASP A 23 -38.73 -8.81 18.10
CA ASP A 23 -37.56 -8.49 17.27
C ASP A 23 -36.40 -9.45 17.57
N LEU A 24 -36.19 -9.79 18.84
CA LEU A 24 -35.15 -10.73 19.27
C LEU A 24 -35.40 -12.16 18.77
N VAL A 25 -36.64 -12.67 18.87
CA VAL A 25 -37.02 -14.00 18.34
C VAL A 25 -36.88 -14.04 16.82
N LYS A 26 -37.22 -12.95 16.12
CA LYS A 26 -37.10 -12.85 14.66
C LYS A 26 -35.64 -12.78 14.20
N ILE A 27 -34.78 -12.06 14.91
CA ILE A 27 -33.34 -12.00 14.63
C ILE A 27 -32.72 -13.40 14.79
N MET A 28 -33.01 -14.09 15.91
CA MET A 28 -32.52 -15.45 16.15
C MET A 28 -33.04 -16.46 15.11
N ALA A 29 -34.30 -16.33 14.68
CA ALA A 29 -34.86 -17.18 13.63
C ALA A 29 -34.23 -16.91 12.25
N ASP A 30 -34.02 -15.63 11.89
CA ASP A 30 -33.37 -15.25 10.64
C ASP A 30 -31.89 -15.68 10.63
N GLU A 31 -31.17 -15.57 11.75
CA GLU A 31 -29.77 -15.99 11.90
C GLU A 31 -29.62 -17.52 11.83
N LEU A 32 -30.47 -18.25 12.55
CA LEU A 32 -30.54 -19.71 12.47
C LEU A 32 -30.91 -20.16 11.05
N SER A 33 -31.72 -19.38 10.31
CA SER A 33 -32.07 -19.67 8.92
C SER A 33 -30.89 -19.49 7.96
N GLY A 34 -30.10 -18.41 8.08
CA GLY A 34 -28.96 -18.13 7.19
C GLY A 34 -27.84 -19.17 7.34
N VAL A 35 -27.46 -19.49 8.57
CA VAL A 35 -26.45 -20.52 8.86
C VAL A 35 -26.92 -21.90 8.36
N THR A 36 -28.21 -22.21 8.50
CA THR A 36 -28.77 -23.46 8.00
C THR A 36 -28.71 -23.54 6.47
N LEU A 37 -28.99 -22.44 5.76
CA LEU A 37 -28.89 -22.41 4.30
C LEU A 37 -27.45 -22.61 3.81
N ILE A 38 -26.45 -22.02 4.45
CA ILE A 38 -25.03 -22.29 4.11
C ILE A 38 -24.68 -23.76 4.37
N LYS A 39 -25.13 -24.33 5.49
CA LYS A 39 -24.93 -25.75 5.81
C LYS A 39 -25.52 -26.66 4.73
N ASN A 40 -26.74 -26.39 4.30
CA ASN A 40 -27.46 -27.25 3.35
C ASN A 40 -26.94 -27.16 1.91
N PHE A 41 -26.51 -25.97 1.47
CA PHE A 41 -26.21 -25.73 0.05
C PHE A 41 -24.72 -25.53 -0.26
N CYS A 42 -23.86 -25.35 0.75
CA CYS A 42 -22.45 -25.00 0.52
C CYS A 42 -21.45 -25.95 1.17
N LEU A 43 -21.74 -26.48 2.37
CA LEU A 43 -20.72 -27.20 3.15
C LEU A 43 -20.36 -28.59 2.62
N ASP A 44 -21.17 -29.19 1.76
CA ASP A 44 -20.81 -30.45 1.07
C ASP A 44 -19.55 -30.32 0.19
N CYS A 45 -19.17 -29.09 -0.18
CA CYS A 45 -17.98 -28.80 -0.99
C CYS A 45 -16.99 -27.84 -0.31
N HIS A 46 -17.45 -26.99 0.61
CA HIS A 46 -16.67 -25.92 1.24
C HIS A 46 -16.55 -26.09 2.76
N ASP A 47 -16.38 -27.32 3.23
CA ASP A 47 -16.03 -27.62 4.62
C ASP A 47 -14.51 -27.69 4.84
N GLY A 48 -14.09 -28.18 6.00
CA GLY A 48 -12.68 -28.31 6.34
C GLY A 48 -11.95 -29.48 5.67
N GLU A 49 -12.67 -30.46 5.14
CA GLU A 49 -12.09 -31.65 4.51
C GLU A 49 -11.99 -31.51 3.00
N THR A 50 -13.06 -31.07 2.34
CA THR A 50 -13.16 -31.01 0.87
C THR A 50 -12.50 -29.75 0.31
N GLN A 51 -12.73 -28.60 0.94
CA GLN A 51 -12.16 -27.29 0.58
C GLN A 51 -12.10 -27.00 -0.93
N LYS A 52 -13.17 -27.25 -1.69
CA LYS A 52 -13.16 -26.95 -3.14
C LYS A 52 -12.85 -25.48 -3.38
N GLY A 53 -11.89 -25.22 -4.26
CA GLY A 53 -11.42 -23.86 -4.53
C GLY A 53 -10.69 -23.21 -3.35
N GLU A 54 -10.12 -24.02 -2.44
CA GLU A 54 -9.37 -23.57 -1.25
C GLU A 54 -10.22 -22.75 -0.25
N ILE A 55 -11.54 -22.97 -0.25
CA ILE A 55 -12.50 -22.24 0.59
C ILE A 55 -13.05 -23.16 1.68
N ASN A 56 -12.95 -22.71 2.94
CA ASN A 56 -13.53 -23.35 4.11
C ASN A 56 -14.56 -22.43 4.78
N LEU A 57 -15.83 -22.56 4.37
CA LEU A 57 -16.93 -21.76 4.92
C LEU A 57 -17.32 -22.20 6.34
N LYS A 58 -17.05 -23.45 6.72
CA LYS A 58 -17.30 -23.93 8.09
C LYS A 58 -16.45 -23.19 9.12
N ALA A 59 -15.16 -23.00 8.83
CA ALA A 59 -14.28 -22.19 9.67
C ALA A 59 -14.68 -20.70 9.65
N ALA A 60 -15.04 -20.17 8.48
CA ALA A 60 -15.47 -18.78 8.34
C ALA A 60 -16.75 -18.47 9.13
N LEU A 61 -17.72 -19.39 9.16
CA LEU A 61 -18.94 -19.29 9.96
C LEU A 61 -18.66 -19.29 11.47
N GLY A 62 -17.63 -20.02 11.92
CA GLY A 62 -17.23 -20.06 13.33
C GLY A 62 -16.42 -18.84 13.78
N SER A 63 -16.04 -17.96 12.85
CA SER A 63 -15.21 -16.78 13.12
C SER A 63 -16.09 -15.54 13.25
N GLU A 64 -16.72 -15.35 14.41
CA GLU A 64 -17.58 -14.20 14.67
C GLU A 64 -16.77 -12.94 15.08
N PRO A 65 -17.20 -11.74 14.65
CA PRO A 65 -18.26 -11.51 13.67
C PRO A 65 -17.83 -11.92 12.25
N LEU A 66 -18.77 -12.29 11.37
CA LEU A 66 -18.48 -12.81 10.02
C LEU A 66 -17.56 -11.91 9.20
N VAL A 67 -17.62 -10.59 9.42
CA VAL A 67 -16.73 -9.61 8.79
C VAL A 67 -15.24 -9.90 9.01
N LYS A 68 -14.83 -10.73 9.99
CA LYS A 68 -13.44 -11.23 10.10
C LYS A 68 -12.95 -11.89 8.80
N ASN A 69 -13.86 -12.45 8.00
CA ASN A 69 -13.57 -13.02 6.68
C ASN A 69 -14.26 -12.20 5.56
N LEU A 70 -14.23 -10.87 5.65
CA LEU A 70 -15.00 -9.95 4.79
C LEU A 70 -14.84 -10.23 3.29
N ASP A 71 -13.61 -10.41 2.80
CA ASP A 71 -13.35 -10.58 1.36
C ASP A 71 -13.86 -11.93 0.85
N LEU A 72 -13.77 -12.98 1.68
CA LEU A 72 -14.39 -14.28 1.41
C LEU A 72 -15.91 -14.14 1.32
N TRP A 73 -16.54 -13.51 2.31
CA TRP A 73 -18.00 -13.36 2.31
C TRP A 73 -18.54 -12.48 1.18
N LYS A 74 -17.82 -11.43 0.79
CA LYS A 74 -18.14 -10.66 -0.43
C LYS A 74 -18.07 -11.52 -1.68
N THR A 75 -17.08 -12.39 -1.78
CA THR A 75 -16.97 -13.36 -2.89
C THR A 75 -18.16 -14.32 -2.88
N VAL A 76 -18.54 -14.84 -1.71
CA VAL A 76 -19.72 -15.71 -1.55
C VAL A 76 -21.00 -15.00 -2.00
N ILE A 77 -21.24 -13.76 -1.53
CA ILE A 77 -22.40 -12.95 -1.93
C ILE A 77 -22.44 -12.79 -3.46
N ASN A 78 -21.33 -12.37 -4.06
CA ASN A 78 -21.23 -12.16 -5.51
C ASN A 78 -21.51 -13.44 -6.31
N ARG A 79 -20.95 -14.59 -5.89
CA ARG A 79 -21.20 -15.89 -6.54
C ARG A 79 -22.64 -16.35 -6.42
N ILE A 80 -23.31 -16.08 -5.29
CA ILE A 80 -24.73 -16.37 -5.11
C ILE A 80 -25.58 -15.44 -5.99
N GLU A 81 -25.31 -14.13 -5.99
CA GLU A 81 -26.04 -13.15 -6.81
C GLU A 81 -25.99 -13.51 -8.30
N ASN A 82 -24.80 -13.85 -8.79
CA ASN A 82 -24.58 -14.27 -10.18
C ASN A 82 -25.16 -15.66 -10.52
N GLY A 83 -25.56 -16.45 -9.51
CA GLY A 83 -26.05 -17.81 -9.71
C GLY A 83 -24.96 -18.80 -10.13
N ASP A 84 -23.70 -18.49 -9.81
CA ASP A 84 -22.55 -19.37 -10.03
C ASP A 84 -22.53 -20.51 -9.01
N MET A 85 -22.99 -20.23 -7.78
CA MET A 85 -23.00 -21.15 -6.65
C MET A 85 -24.40 -21.26 -6.02
N PRO A 86 -24.85 -22.49 -5.65
CA PRO A 86 -24.20 -23.78 -5.90
C PRO A 86 -24.16 -24.15 -7.40
N PRO A 87 -23.22 -25.01 -7.86
CA PRO A 87 -23.16 -25.40 -9.26
C PRO A 87 -24.45 -26.08 -9.73
N LYS A 88 -24.85 -25.90 -11.01
CA LYS A 88 -26.10 -26.46 -11.58
C LYS A 88 -26.33 -27.97 -11.36
N LYS A 89 -25.28 -28.74 -11.10
CA LYS A 89 -25.35 -30.20 -10.86
C LYS A 89 -25.65 -30.56 -9.39
N ASN A 90 -25.65 -29.58 -8.51
CA ASN A 90 -25.89 -29.70 -7.08
C ASN A 90 -27.25 -29.12 -6.71
N ASP A 91 -27.75 -29.49 -5.53
CA ASP A 91 -28.99 -28.97 -4.98
C ASP A 91 -29.00 -27.44 -4.94
N GLN A 92 -30.09 -26.88 -5.46
CA GLN A 92 -30.26 -25.44 -5.60
C GLN A 92 -31.23 -24.93 -4.54
N PRO A 93 -30.92 -23.79 -3.88
CA PRO A 93 -31.91 -23.12 -3.04
C PRO A 93 -33.08 -22.66 -3.91
N SER A 94 -34.29 -22.75 -3.37
CA SER A 94 -35.46 -22.10 -3.96
C SER A 94 -35.25 -20.58 -4.04
N TYR A 95 -36.05 -19.90 -4.87
CA TYR A 95 -35.98 -18.43 -4.98
C TYR A 95 -36.14 -17.72 -3.63
N SER A 96 -37.04 -18.20 -2.77
CA SER A 96 -37.25 -17.68 -1.42
C SER A 96 -36.04 -17.91 -0.50
N GLU A 97 -35.44 -19.10 -0.55
CA GLU A 97 -34.26 -19.43 0.26
C GLU A 97 -33.04 -18.62 -0.18
N LYS A 98 -32.80 -18.50 -1.49
CA LYS A 98 -31.74 -17.65 -2.04
C LYS A 98 -31.89 -16.20 -1.57
N LYS A 99 -33.12 -15.66 -1.64
CA LYS A 99 -33.42 -14.29 -1.18
C LYS A 99 -33.21 -14.13 0.33
N ALA A 100 -33.60 -15.12 1.13
CA ALA A 100 -33.38 -15.12 2.58
C ALA A 100 -31.88 -15.15 2.91
N LEU A 101 -31.11 -16.01 2.24
CA LEU A 101 -29.66 -16.13 2.41
C LEU A 101 -28.93 -14.82 2.09
N LEU A 102 -29.24 -14.20 0.93
CA LEU A 102 -28.64 -12.93 0.55
C LEU A 102 -29.01 -11.80 1.51
N LYS A 103 -30.25 -11.77 2.00
CA LYS A 103 -30.69 -10.77 3.00
C LYS A 103 -29.95 -10.94 4.32
N TRP A 104 -29.72 -12.18 4.76
CA TRP A 104 -28.94 -12.46 5.95
C TRP A 104 -27.47 -12.03 5.78
N LEU A 105 -26.82 -12.43 4.68
CA LEU A 105 -25.45 -12.01 4.38
C LEU A 105 -25.30 -10.49 4.25
N ASP A 106 -26.27 -9.81 3.62
CA ASP A 106 -26.27 -8.35 3.55
C ASP A 106 -26.25 -7.71 4.94
N ARG A 107 -27.08 -8.21 5.87
CA ARG A 107 -27.10 -7.73 7.26
C ARG A 107 -25.78 -8.00 8.00
N GLU A 108 -25.30 -9.24 7.96
CA GLU A 108 -24.13 -9.67 8.76
C GLU A 108 -22.79 -9.19 8.21
N VAL A 109 -22.72 -8.84 6.92
CA VAL A 109 -21.45 -8.54 6.23
C VAL A 109 -21.44 -7.14 5.62
N VAL A 110 -22.46 -6.78 4.84
CA VAL A 110 -22.48 -5.51 4.08
C VAL A 110 -22.89 -4.35 4.99
N GLN A 111 -23.95 -4.54 5.77
CA GLN A 111 -24.53 -3.58 6.71
C GLN A 111 -24.07 -3.78 8.14
N PHE A 112 -23.02 -4.57 8.36
CA PHE A 112 -22.44 -4.81 9.68
C PHE A 112 -22.17 -3.48 10.41
N ASP A 113 -22.61 -3.39 11.67
CA ASP A 113 -22.42 -2.22 12.50
C ASP A 113 -21.04 -2.26 13.17
N TYR A 114 -20.12 -1.49 12.60
CA TYR A 114 -18.78 -1.35 13.13
C TYR A 114 -18.67 -0.42 14.34
N SER A 115 -19.76 0.17 14.85
CA SER A 115 -19.72 1.00 16.06
C SER A 115 -19.22 0.25 17.30
N SER A 116 -19.34 -1.07 17.29
CA SER A 116 -18.87 -1.99 18.33
C SER A 116 -17.38 -2.38 18.19
N ILE A 117 -16.75 -2.06 17.06
CA ILE A 117 -15.35 -2.44 16.80
C ILE A 117 -14.43 -1.31 17.25
N ASP A 118 -13.79 -1.51 18.39
CA ASP A 118 -12.70 -0.68 18.88
C ASP A 118 -11.35 -1.43 18.78
N ASP A 119 -10.81 -1.47 17.56
CA ASP A 119 -9.55 -2.13 17.27
C ASP A 119 -8.75 -1.36 16.21
N PRO A 120 -7.64 -0.69 16.58
CA PRO A 120 -6.71 -0.04 15.64
C PRO A 120 -5.80 -1.05 14.91
N GLY A 121 -5.88 -2.33 15.28
CA GLY A 121 -5.02 -3.40 14.81
C GLY A 121 -3.67 -3.44 15.50
N TYR A 122 -2.86 -4.40 15.04
CA TYR A 122 -1.51 -4.63 15.53
C TYR A 122 -0.51 -4.61 14.38
N GLU A 123 0.53 -3.78 14.54
CA GLU A 123 1.66 -3.72 13.63
C GLU A 123 2.82 -4.54 14.23
N GLN A 124 3.19 -5.62 13.54
CA GLN A 124 4.35 -6.41 13.93
C GLN A 124 5.65 -5.63 13.71
N ALA A 125 6.64 -5.85 14.58
CA ALA A 125 7.98 -5.35 14.33
C ALA A 125 8.51 -5.89 12.99
N ARG A 126 9.14 -5.01 12.22
CA ARG A 126 9.67 -5.34 10.90
C ARG A 126 11.02 -4.70 10.69
N ARG A 127 11.88 -5.29 9.87
CA ARG A 127 13.06 -4.53 9.40
C ARG A 127 12.65 -3.36 8.51
N LEU A 128 13.55 -2.41 8.35
CA LEU A 128 13.46 -1.45 7.25
C LEU A 128 13.49 -2.21 5.90
N THR A 129 12.71 -1.73 4.94
CA THR A 129 12.91 -2.13 3.53
C THR A 129 14.28 -1.65 3.06
N HIS A 130 14.80 -2.20 1.96
CA HIS A 130 16.09 -1.77 1.42
C HIS A 130 16.10 -0.28 1.04
N ILE A 131 14.98 0.22 0.53
CA ILE A 131 14.79 1.65 0.21
C ILE A 131 14.78 2.49 1.50
N GLU A 132 14.02 2.07 2.51
CA GLU A 132 13.96 2.77 3.80
C GLU A 132 15.32 2.79 4.50
N PHE A 133 16.07 1.69 4.48
CA PHE A 133 17.42 1.59 5.02
C PHE A 133 18.38 2.55 4.31
N SER A 134 18.41 2.52 2.97
CA SER A 134 19.25 3.39 2.15
C SER A 134 18.92 4.88 2.38
N ASN A 135 17.64 5.23 2.36
CA ASN A 135 17.18 6.59 2.65
C ASN A 135 17.53 7.05 4.07
N THR A 136 17.36 6.16 5.05
CA THR A 136 17.69 6.44 6.45
C THR A 136 19.18 6.69 6.60
N LEU A 137 20.05 5.85 6.00
CA LEU A 137 21.49 6.07 6.02
C LEU A 137 21.89 7.37 5.34
N ARG A 138 21.29 7.71 4.19
CA ARG A 138 21.51 8.99 3.52
C ARG A 138 21.19 10.17 4.43
N ASP A 139 20.02 10.15 5.07
CA ASP A 139 19.59 11.26 5.92
C ASP A 139 20.35 11.29 7.27
N LEU A 140 20.83 10.13 7.74
CA LEU A 140 21.61 9.99 8.95
C LEU A 140 23.05 10.48 8.77
N LEU A 141 23.70 10.07 7.68
CA LEU A 141 25.13 10.29 7.43
C LEU A 141 25.42 11.43 6.44
N GLY A 142 24.42 11.89 5.68
CA GLY A 142 24.58 12.90 4.63
C GLY A 142 25.17 12.36 3.33
N LEU A 143 25.11 11.04 3.11
CA LEU A 143 25.76 10.36 1.97
C LEU A 143 24.72 9.86 0.96
N ASN A 144 24.84 10.28 -0.31
CA ASN A 144 24.01 9.76 -1.39
C ASN A 144 24.74 8.59 -2.08
N MET A 145 24.59 7.38 -1.54
CA MET A 145 25.26 6.16 -2.03
C MET A 145 24.25 5.04 -2.24
N ASN A 146 24.41 4.25 -3.31
CA ASN A 146 23.63 3.03 -3.51
C ASN A 146 24.26 1.87 -2.72
N LEU A 147 23.81 1.66 -1.48
CA LEU A 147 24.38 0.65 -0.57
C LEU A 147 23.67 -0.70 -0.61
N VAL A 148 22.53 -0.78 -1.32
CA VAL A 148 21.62 -1.93 -1.29
C VAL A 148 21.44 -2.61 -2.65
N GLU A 149 22.30 -2.30 -3.62
CA GLU A 149 22.20 -2.82 -4.99
C GLU A 149 22.28 -4.36 -5.04
N ASP A 150 23.17 -4.94 -4.24
CA ASP A 150 23.40 -6.39 -4.18
C ASP A 150 22.51 -7.11 -3.16
N PHE A 151 21.52 -6.42 -2.60
CA PHE A 151 20.61 -7.05 -1.63
C PHE A 151 19.59 -7.90 -2.38
N PRO A 152 19.10 -9.01 -1.77
CA PRO A 152 17.96 -9.73 -2.34
C PRO A 152 16.74 -8.80 -2.47
N ILE A 153 15.80 -9.14 -3.36
CA ILE A 153 14.59 -8.34 -3.53
C ILE A 153 13.69 -8.49 -2.31
N ASP A 154 13.13 -7.38 -1.81
CA ASP A 154 12.09 -7.41 -0.78
C ASP A 154 10.83 -8.06 -1.34
N LEU A 155 10.26 -9.04 -0.63
CA LEU A 155 9.02 -9.68 -1.05
C LEU A 155 7.84 -8.80 -0.66
N SER A 156 7.01 -8.44 -1.64
CA SER A 156 5.74 -7.78 -1.38
C SER A 156 4.86 -8.70 -0.55
N GLY A 157 4.44 -8.23 0.63
CA GLY A 157 3.60 -9.01 1.55
C GLY A 157 2.14 -9.03 1.16
N LYS A 158 1.27 -9.49 2.05
CA LYS A 158 -0.18 -9.60 1.78
C LYS A 158 -0.86 -8.26 1.49
N SER A 159 -0.26 -7.15 1.94
CA SER A 159 -0.75 -5.80 1.61
C SER A 159 -0.53 -5.40 0.14
N GLY A 160 0.37 -6.10 -0.57
CA GLY A 160 0.86 -5.70 -1.88
C GLY A 160 2.02 -4.71 -1.86
N PHE A 161 2.60 -4.41 -0.69
CA PHE A 161 3.75 -3.52 -0.53
C PHE A 161 4.92 -4.21 0.15
N ASP A 162 6.14 -3.79 -0.20
CA ASP A 162 7.39 -4.33 0.34
C ASP A 162 7.57 -3.97 1.82
N ASN A 163 6.94 -2.88 2.29
CA ASN A 163 6.98 -2.48 3.69
C ASN A 163 6.04 -3.29 4.60
N SER A 164 5.51 -4.42 4.11
CA SER A 164 4.67 -5.34 4.87
C SER A 164 5.44 -6.05 5.97
N ALA A 165 4.98 -5.94 7.22
CA ALA A 165 5.67 -6.57 8.34
C ALA A 165 5.77 -8.10 8.22
N ASN A 166 4.79 -8.76 7.59
CA ASN A 166 4.71 -10.21 7.48
C ASN A 166 5.76 -10.84 6.54
N THR A 167 6.51 -10.05 5.76
CA THR A 167 7.60 -10.53 4.88
C THR A 167 8.97 -10.00 5.27
N LEU A 168 9.03 -9.03 6.20
CA LEU A 168 10.24 -8.30 6.56
C LEU A 168 10.88 -8.82 7.85
N PHE A 169 11.20 -10.12 7.85
CA PHE A 169 12.04 -10.74 8.87
C PHE A 169 13.53 -10.67 8.49
N LEU A 170 14.42 -10.79 9.48
CA LEU A 170 15.86 -10.74 9.28
C LEU A 170 16.38 -12.13 8.92
N GLN A 171 16.82 -12.33 7.68
CA GLN A 171 17.45 -13.58 7.23
C GLN A 171 18.96 -13.53 7.51
N PRO A 172 19.62 -14.65 7.90
CA PRO A 172 21.06 -14.66 8.18
C PRO A 172 21.92 -14.09 7.04
N ILE A 173 21.64 -14.48 5.79
CA ILE A 173 22.35 -13.99 4.60
C ILE A 173 22.23 -12.46 4.42
N LEU A 174 21.13 -11.88 4.88
CA LEU A 174 20.89 -10.45 4.78
C LEU A 174 21.72 -9.68 5.81
N MET A 175 22.04 -10.29 6.96
CA MET A 175 22.87 -9.66 7.99
C MET A 175 24.29 -9.39 7.49
N GLU A 176 24.88 -10.32 6.74
CA GLU A 176 26.20 -10.11 6.11
C GLU A 176 26.19 -8.92 5.15
N ARG A 177 25.10 -8.76 4.38
CA ARG A 177 24.92 -7.62 3.46
C ARG A 177 24.74 -6.31 4.21
N TYR A 178 23.98 -6.30 5.31
CA TYR A 178 23.85 -5.14 6.18
C TYR A 178 25.20 -4.73 6.77
N LEU A 179 25.99 -5.67 7.30
CA LEU A 179 27.31 -5.39 7.86
C LEU A 179 28.22 -4.73 6.82
N GLY A 180 28.32 -5.32 5.62
CA GLY A 180 29.14 -4.73 4.55
C GLY A 180 28.65 -3.36 4.08
N ALA A 181 27.34 -3.12 4.05
CA ALA A 181 26.78 -1.81 3.72
C ALA A 181 27.05 -0.77 4.81
N ILE A 182 26.93 -1.15 6.08
CA ILE A 182 27.21 -0.31 7.25
C ILE A 182 28.68 0.09 7.30
N ASP A 183 29.60 -0.87 7.11
CA ASP A 183 31.03 -0.59 7.09
C ASP A 183 31.37 0.44 6.02
N LYS A 184 30.90 0.23 4.78
CA LYS A 184 31.09 1.20 3.67
C LYS A 184 30.53 2.58 4.01
N ALA A 185 29.34 2.65 4.61
CA ALA A 185 28.68 3.91 4.95
C ALA A 185 29.42 4.68 6.05
N VAL A 186 29.88 3.98 7.08
CA VAL A 186 30.62 4.54 8.20
C VAL A 186 32.01 5.00 7.78
N GLU A 187 32.70 4.22 6.94
CA GLU A 187 34.00 4.60 6.39
C GLU A 187 33.92 5.85 5.52
N ALA A 188 32.88 5.97 4.69
CA ALA A 188 32.67 7.12 3.84
C ALA A 188 32.25 8.38 4.62
N SER A 189 31.59 8.24 5.77
CA SER A 189 31.03 9.38 6.53
C SER A 189 32.01 9.99 7.53
N VAL A 190 32.95 9.21 8.06
CA VAL A 190 33.95 9.66 9.06
C VAL A 190 35.34 9.44 8.44
N PRO A 191 36.16 10.46 8.13
CA PRO A 191 37.43 10.29 7.43
C PRO A 191 38.51 9.89 8.45
N LEU A 192 39.66 9.39 8.02
CA LEU A 192 40.78 9.15 8.94
C LEU A 192 41.56 10.42 9.28
N GLU A 193 41.63 11.36 8.34
CA GLU A 193 42.39 12.61 8.46
C GLU A 193 41.45 13.81 8.28
N GLY A 194 41.52 14.78 9.20
CA GLY A 194 40.81 16.05 9.14
C GLY A 194 39.39 16.06 9.73
N ASN A 195 38.86 17.28 9.92
CA ASN A 195 37.44 17.54 10.20
C ASN A 195 36.64 17.15 8.96
N THR A 196 35.70 16.21 9.07
CA THR A 196 34.78 16.00 7.96
C THR A 196 33.78 17.14 7.83
N ILE A 197 33.96 17.84 6.70
CA ILE A 197 32.93 18.09 5.69
C ILE A 197 31.74 18.92 6.19
N GLU A 198 31.74 20.19 5.78
CA GLU A 198 30.56 21.05 5.77
C GLU A 198 29.30 20.23 5.44
N LYS A 199 28.28 20.30 6.32
CA LYS A 199 26.94 19.70 6.17
C LYS A 199 26.75 18.25 6.65
N SER A 200 27.67 17.63 7.39
CA SER A 200 27.37 16.34 8.04
C SER A 200 26.19 16.48 9.03
N PRO A 201 25.13 15.66 8.92
CA PRO A 201 24.02 15.71 9.86
C PRO A 201 24.36 15.24 11.28
N VAL A 202 25.46 14.51 11.46
CA VAL A 202 25.83 13.84 12.73
C VAL A 202 27.20 14.24 13.27
N LEU A 203 28.18 14.54 12.42
CA LEU A 203 29.51 15.00 12.83
C LEU A 203 29.50 16.52 13.05
N ILE A 204 28.82 16.95 14.11
CA ILE A 204 28.60 18.38 14.42
C ILE A 204 29.75 19.03 15.19
N VAL A 205 30.69 18.23 15.68
CA VAL A 205 31.85 18.66 16.46
C VAL A 205 33.02 17.73 16.14
N TRP A 206 34.23 18.27 16.18
CA TRP A 206 35.46 17.49 16.10
C TRP A 206 36.45 18.01 17.15
N PRO A 207 37.13 17.13 17.89
CA PRO A 207 38.03 17.55 18.97
C PRO A 207 39.27 18.24 18.41
N SER A 208 39.71 19.34 19.04
CA SER A 208 40.95 20.04 18.67
C SER A 208 42.18 19.48 19.37
N ASN A 209 41.97 18.80 20.50
CA ASN A 209 42.99 18.21 21.37
C ASN A 209 42.45 16.93 22.02
N LYS A 210 43.30 16.24 22.79
CA LYS A 210 42.95 14.97 23.42
C LYS A 210 41.98 15.13 24.59
N GLU A 211 42.00 16.27 25.29
CA GLU A 211 41.10 16.53 26.42
C GLU A 211 39.63 16.67 25.96
N GLU A 212 39.39 17.17 24.76
CA GLU A 212 38.05 17.38 24.18
C GLU A 212 37.43 16.10 23.57
N GLU A 213 38.22 15.05 23.33
CA GLU A 213 37.76 13.87 22.59
C GLU A 213 36.55 13.19 23.21
N LEU A 214 36.51 13.05 24.54
CA LEU A 214 35.42 12.35 25.22
C LEU A 214 34.11 13.15 25.13
N GLU A 215 34.19 14.47 25.29
CA GLU A 215 33.02 15.36 25.16
C GLU A 215 32.51 15.41 23.71
N ALA A 216 33.42 15.52 22.75
CA ALA A 216 33.10 15.52 21.32
C ALA A 216 32.44 14.20 20.91
N ALA A 217 33.01 13.06 21.31
CA ALA A 217 32.43 11.74 21.07
C ALA A 217 31.03 11.62 21.68
N GLY A 218 30.86 12.07 22.93
CA GLY A 218 29.57 12.08 23.60
C GLY A 218 28.50 12.86 22.82
N LYS A 219 28.83 14.06 22.30
CA LYS A 219 27.92 14.87 21.49
C LYS A 219 27.55 14.17 20.17
N ILE A 220 28.53 13.60 19.47
CA ILE A 220 28.30 12.86 18.21
C ILE A 220 27.44 11.63 18.46
N ILE A 221 27.80 10.79 19.42
CA ILE A 221 27.11 9.53 19.73
C ILE A 221 25.66 9.80 20.15
N ASN A 222 25.40 10.75 21.06
CA ASN A 222 24.04 11.06 21.48
C ASN A 222 23.17 11.58 20.33
N ARG A 223 23.70 12.48 19.50
CA ARG A 223 22.97 12.98 18.32
C ARG A 223 22.71 11.86 17.31
N PHE A 224 23.69 10.99 17.10
CA PHE A 224 23.54 9.85 16.21
C PHE A 224 22.47 8.88 16.69
N LEU A 225 22.51 8.49 17.97
CA LEU A 225 21.58 7.53 18.55
C LEU A 225 20.14 8.05 18.54
N LEU A 226 19.91 9.33 18.85
CA LEU A 226 18.57 9.94 18.75
C LEU A 226 17.97 9.75 17.36
N ARG A 227 18.76 9.97 16.31
CA ARG A 227 18.32 9.92 14.91
C ARG A 227 18.20 8.47 14.42
N ALA A 228 19.22 7.65 14.68
CA ALA A 228 19.29 6.24 14.28
C ALA A 228 18.19 5.41 14.94
N PHE A 229 17.96 5.59 16.24
CA PHE A 229 16.94 4.86 17.00
C PHE A 229 15.57 5.56 16.94
N ARG A 230 15.49 6.74 16.33
CA ARG A 230 14.27 7.52 16.09
C ARG A 230 13.53 7.92 17.37
N ARG A 231 14.22 7.85 18.52
CA ARG A 231 13.76 8.22 19.85
C ARG A 231 14.95 8.56 20.73
N PRO A 232 14.75 9.22 21.89
CA PRO A 232 15.80 9.40 22.87
C PRO A 232 16.39 8.03 23.25
N PRO A 233 17.72 7.85 23.17
CA PRO A 233 18.34 6.61 23.59
C PRO A 233 18.24 6.48 25.11
N THR A 234 18.16 5.25 25.58
CA THR A 234 18.27 4.93 27.01
C THR A 234 19.72 5.09 27.46
N ASN A 235 19.93 5.30 28.76
CA ASN A 235 21.28 5.37 29.34
C ASN A 235 22.10 4.11 29.04
N ARG A 236 21.44 2.94 29.02
CA ARG A 236 22.07 1.66 28.67
C ARG A 236 22.59 1.68 27.24
N GLU A 237 21.76 2.07 26.27
CA GLU A 237 22.13 2.15 24.85
C GLU A 237 23.30 3.13 24.62
N VAL A 238 23.29 4.30 25.28
CA VAL A 238 24.39 5.26 25.21
C VAL A 238 25.67 4.67 25.78
N ASN A 239 25.60 3.99 26.93
CA ASN A 239 26.76 3.38 27.57
C ASN A 239 27.36 2.24 26.74
N GLU A 240 26.52 1.37 26.16
CA GLU A 240 26.96 0.25 25.32
C GLU A 240 27.73 0.76 24.08
N VAL A 241 27.20 1.78 23.40
CA VAL A 241 27.84 2.38 22.21
C VAL A 241 29.08 3.18 22.59
N SER A 242 29.05 3.94 23.69
CA SER A 242 30.21 4.68 24.19
C SER A 242 31.33 3.75 24.65
N ALA A 243 31.02 2.57 25.17
CA ALA A 243 32.02 1.56 25.51
C ALA A 243 32.76 1.03 24.28
N VAL A 244 32.10 0.94 23.11
CA VAL A 244 32.76 0.59 21.84
C VAL A 244 33.80 1.65 21.46
N TYR A 245 33.44 2.93 21.57
CA TYR A 245 34.37 4.04 21.38
C TYR A 245 35.55 3.97 22.37
N ASN A 246 35.28 3.83 23.67
CA ASN A 246 36.31 3.80 24.71
C ASN A 246 37.33 2.67 24.50
N ARG A 247 36.86 1.45 24.14
CA ARG A 247 37.76 0.32 23.82
C ARG A 247 38.66 0.59 22.61
N SER A 248 38.20 1.38 21.64
CA SER A 248 39.02 1.81 20.50
C SER A 248 40.14 2.75 20.96
N ARG A 249 39.80 3.70 21.84
CA ARG A 249 40.77 4.64 22.42
C ARG A 249 41.78 3.98 23.34
N GLU A 250 41.38 2.98 24.14
CA GLU A 250 42.28 2.15 24.96
C GLU A 250 43.33 1.40 24.13
N LYS A 251 43.00 1.06 22.87
CA LYS A 251 43.92 0.45 21.90
C LYS A 251 44.80 1.47 21.16
N ASN A 252 44.74 2.75 21.52
CA ASN A 252 45.40 3.85 20.83
C ASN A 252 44.99 4.00 19.34
N GLU A 253 43.81 3.52 18.95
CA GLU A 253 43.29 3.76 17.59
C GLU A 253 42.86 5.23 17.44
N PRO A 254 42.99 5.87 16.25
CA PRO A 254 42.58 7.27 16.01
C PRO A 254 41.13 7.61 16.38
N PHE A 255 40.84 8.89 16.67
CA PHE A 255 39.51 9.33 17.12
C PHE A 255 38.43 8.93 16.13
N ALA A 256 38.71 9.14 14.85
CA ALA A 256 37.87 8.73 13.73
C ALA A 256 37.52 7.23 13.76
N ILE A 257 38.49 6.35 14.03
CA ILE A 257 38.25 4.89 14.11
C ILE A 257 37.32 4.58 15.28
N GLY A 258 37.51 5.22 16.43
CA GLY A 258 36.63 5.08 17.57
C GLY A 258 35.19 5.47 17.24
N ILE A 259 34.99 6.61 16.58
CA ILE A 259 33.67 7.06 16.13
C ILE A 259 33.09 6.08 15.11
N ARG A 260 33.87 5.65 14.11
CA ARG A 260 33.42 4.65 13.12
C ARG A 260 32.89 3.40 13.80
N ARG A 261 33.65 2.81 14.73
CA ARG A 261 33.23 1.62 15.47
C ARG A 261 31.95 1.85 16.28
N ALA A 262 31.82 3.00 16.94
CA ALA A 262 30.62 3.34 17.70
C ALA A 262 29.37 3.49 16.80
N LEU A 263 29.50 4.21 15.68
CA LEU A 263 28.41 4.35 14.70
C LEU A 263 28.03 3.00 14.08
N GLY A 264 29.02 2.18 13.72
CA GLY A 264 28.79 0.82 13.22
C GLY A 264 28.04 -0.05 14.23
N ALA A 265 28.44 -0.03 15.51
CA ALA A 265 27.75 -0.75 16.58
C ALA A 265 26.28 -0.33 16.74
N ALA A 266 25.99 0.97 16.59
CA ALA A 266 24.62 1.47 16.61
C ALA A 266 23.81 1.02 15.39
N LEU A 267 24.42 0.99 14.19
CA LEU A 267 23.75 0.60 12.95
C LEU A 267 23.48 -0.92 12.83
N VAL A 268 24.22 -1.76 13.55
CA VAL A 268 23.94 -3.21 13.61
C VAL A 268 22.94 -3.58 14.70
N SER A 269 22.55 -2.62 15.54
CA SER A 269 21.58 -2.84 16.61
C SER A 269 20.20 -3.20 16.05
N PRO A 270 19.47 -4.16 16.66
CA PRO A 270 18.06 -4.40 16.33
C PRO A 270 17.20 -3.15 16.40
N VAL A 271 17.53 -2.19 17.27
CA VAL A 271 16.77 -0.92 17.42
C VAL A 271 16.88 -0.04 16.16
N PHE A 272 17.99 -0.12 15.43
CA PHE A 272 18.15 0.58 14.16
C PHE A 272 17.52 -0.22 13.01
N LEU A 273 17.87 -1.51 12.91
CA LEU A 273 17.47 -2.36 11.78
C LEU A 273 15.97 -2.61 11.75
N LEU A 274 15.32 -2.68 12.92
CA LEU A 274 13.89 -2.91 13.06
C LEU A 274 13.14 -1.61 13.35
N LYS A 275 12.00 -1.42 12.68
CA LYS A 275 10.93 -0.52 13.12
C LYS A 275 10.04 -1.30 14.09
N SER A 276 10.18 -0.99 15.37
CA SER A 276 9.32 -1.50 16.42
C SER A 276 8.81 -0.34 17.28
N GLU A 277 7.67 -0.56 17.90
CA GLU A 277 7.00 0.37 18.78
C GLU A 277 6.91 -0.28 20.17
N GLN A 278 7.04 0.51 21.23
CA GLN A 278 7.01 0.04 22.60
C GLN A 278 5.66 -0.54 22.97
N VAL A 279 5.68 -1.75 23.52
CA VAL A 279 4.49 -2.42 24.03
C VAL A 279 4.17 -1.84 25.41
N LYS A 280 2.92 -1.44 25.62
CA LYS A 280 2.39 -1.11 26.96
C LYS A 280 1.69 -2.33 27.53
N GLU A 281 1.81 -2.61 28.82
CA GLU A 281 1.10 -3.70 29.50
C GLU A 281 -0.39 -3.37 29.66
N THR A 282 -1.17 -3.50 28.58
CA THR A 282 -2.61 -3.29 28.55
C THR A 282 -3.27 -4.12 27.45
N ASN A 283 -4.53 -4.49 27.66
CA ASN A 283 -5.39 -5.12 26.65
C ASN A 283 -6.25 -4.08 25.89
N GLU A 284 -6.27 -2.84 26.36
CA GLU A 284 -6.99 -1.73 25.74
C GLU A 284 -6.17 -1.12 24.60
N SER A 285 -6.87 -0.50 23.66
CA SER A 285 -6.24 0.33 22.62
C SER A 285 -5.60 1.57 23.24
N TYR A 286 -4.40 1.93 22.79
CA TYR A 286 -3.68 3.09 23.30
C TYR A 286 -3.03 3.90 22.18
N GLN A 287 -2.90 5.21 22.42
CA GLN A 287 -2.22 6.09 21.51
C GLN A 287 -0.72 5.77 21.51
N VAL A 288 -0.12 5.74 20.32
CA VAL A 288 1.34 5.67 20.15
C VAL A 288 1.99 6.94 20.69
N ASP A 289 3.23 6.83 21.14
CA ASP A 289 3.97 7.97 21.67
C ASP A 289 4.37 8.97 20.56
N GLU A 290 4.91 10.11 20.97
CA GLU A 290 5.23 11.21 20.07
C GLU A 290 6.37 10.88 19.08
N PHE A 291 7.35 10.06 19.48
CA PHE A 291 8.45 9.61 18.63
C PHE A 291 8.02 8.48 17.70
N GLU A 292 7.15 7.59 18.16
CA GLU A 292 6.48 6.59 17.33
C GLU A 292 5.62 7.26 16.26
N LEU A 293 4.86 8.29 16.63
CA LEU A 293 4.06 9.07 15.70
C LEU A 293 4.91 9.81 14.66
N ALA A 294 6.04 10.40 15.09
CA ALA A 294 7.02 11.00 14.19
C ALA A 294 7.58 9.97 13.20
N SER A 295 7.91 8.77 13.68
CA SER A 295 8.42 7.66 12.87
C SER A 295 7.36 7.14 11.89
N ARG A 296 6.11 6.96 12.33
CA ARG A 296 5.00 6.58 11.43
C ARG A 296 4.84 7.60 10.31
N LEU A 297 4.84 8.91 10.63
CA LEU A 297 4.76 9.98 9.63
C LEU A 297 5.93 9.95 8.64
N SER A 298 7.17 9.86 9.14
CA SER A 298 8.36 9.94 8.29
C SER A 298 8.49 8.73 7.37
N TYR A 299 8.25 7.52 7.85
CA TYR A 299 8.35 6.33 7.02
C TYR A 299 7.19 6.21 6.04
N PHE A 300 5.99 6.68 6.39
CA PHE A 300 4.88 6.75 5.45
C PHE A 300 5.14 7.77 4.33
N LEU A 301 5.50 9.01 4.67
CA LEU A 301 5.56 10.10 3.67
C LEU A 301 6.90 10.18 2.95
N TRP A 302 8.00 9.80 3.60
CA TRP A 302 9.37 9.97 3.10
C TRP A 302 10.15 8.68 2.91
N ALA A 303 9.60 7.53 3.35
CA ALA A 303 10.33 6.26 3.41
C ALA A 303 11.73 6.44 4.05
N SER A 304 11.80 7.25 5.12
CA SER A 304 13.03 7.63 5.81
C SER A 304 12.73 8.04 7.26
N MET A 305 13.77 8.25 8.05
CA MET A 305 13.66 8.67 9.45
C MET A 305 13.09 10.09 9.63
N PRO A 306 12.60 10.44 10.83
CA PRO A 306 12.15 11.79 11.15
C PRO A 306 13.27 12.82 10.98
N ASP A 307 12.90 14.07 10.69
CA ASP A 307 13.83 15.19 10.69
C ASP A 307 13.91 15.88 12.06
N ASP A 308 14.83 16.82 12.19
CA ASP A 308 15.09 17.54 13.45
C ASP A 308 13.84 18.31 13.94
N GLU A 309 12.96 18.76 13.03
CA GLU A 309 11.70 19.41 13.40
C GLU A 309 10.70 18.43 14.04
N LEU A 310 10.50 17.25 13.43
CA LEU A 310 9.65 16.21 14.02
C LEU A 310 10.21 15.73 15.36
N PHE A 311 11.52 15.52 15.49
CA PHE A 311 12.14 15.16 16.77
C PHE A 311 11.91 16.22 17.85
N ARG A 312 12.08 17.51 17.50
CA ARG A 312 11.83 18.61 18.43
C ARG A 312 10.37 18.65 18.88
N MET A 313 9.43 18.51 17.95
CA MET A 313 8.00 18.51 18.30
C MET A 313 7.61 17.30 19.14
N ALA A 314 8.23 16.14 18.89
CA ALA A 314 8.00 14.95 19.69
C ALA A 314 8.53 15.12 21.12
N LEU A 315 9.74 15.68 21.27
CA LEU A 315 10.33 16.01 22.56
C LEU A 315 9.47 17.01 23.35
N GLU A 316 8.91 18.02 22.66
CA GLU A 316 8.01 19.03 23.24
C GLU A 316 6.57 18.51 23.51
N LYS A 317 6.26 17.26 23.15
CA LYS A 317 4.89 16.67 23.22
C LYS A 317 3.83 17.53 22.54
N ARG A 318 4.16 18.00 21.33
CA ARG A 318 3.29 18.85 20.50
C ARG A 318 2.86 18.19 19.21
N LEU A 319 3.54 17.14 18.75
CA LEU A 319 3.28 16.55 17.44
C LEU A 319 1.89 15.91 17.39
N ALA A 320 1.43 15.27 18.46
CA ALA A 320 0.10 14.65 18.51
C ALA A 320 -1.08 15.65 18.42
N LYS A 321 -0.84 16.95 18.70
CA LYS A 321 -1.89 17.99 18.69
C LYS A 321 -2.48 18.14 17.28
N PRO A 322 -3.81 18.13 17.09
CA PRO A 322 -4.42 18.05 15.75
C PRO A 322 -3.91 19.09 14.73
N ASP A 323 -3.86 20.37 15.12
CA ASP A 323 -3.43 21.43 14.20
C ASP A 323 -1.94 21.37 13.86
N GLU A 324 -1.11 21.03 14.85
CA GLU A 324 0.34 20.85 14.65
C GLU A 324 0.62 19.65 13.75
N PHE A 325 -0.07 18.54 14.00
CA PHE A 325 0.03 17.32 13.22
C PHE A 325 -0.34 17.57 11.76
N ALA A 326 -1.47 18.25 11.51
CA ALA A 326 -1.91 18.60 10.16
C ALA A 326 -0.90 19.52 9.44
N ARG A 327 -0.32 20.50 10.16
CA ARG A 327 0.75 21.35 9.60
C ARG A 327 1.99 20.55 9.21
N GLN A 328 2.41 19.59 10.03
CA GLN A 328 3.56 18.75 9.73
C GLN A 328 3.32 17.88 8.50
N VAL A 329 2.13 17.29 8.34
CA VAL A 329 1.80 16.53 7.11
C VAL A 329 1.95 17.44 5.88
N VAL A 330 1.39 18.65 5.88
CA VAL A 330 1.50 19.57 4.73
C VAL A 330 2.95 19.97 4.45
N ARG A 331 3.73 20.30 5.50
CA ARG A 331 5.16 20.61 5.39
C ARG A 331 5.93 19.46 4.75
N MET A 332 5.71 18.24 5.24
CA MET A 332 6.40 17.05 4.76
C MET A 332 6.06 16.71 3.31
N LEU A 333 4.81 16.94 2.88
CA LEU A 333 4.41 16.78 1.49
C LEU A 333 5.05 17.80 0.55
N ALA A 334 5.42 18.99 1.05
CA ALA A 334 6.14 19.98 0.26
C ALA A 334 7.63 19.64 0.09
N ASP A 335 8.20 18.81 0.99
CA ASP A 335 9.60 18.40 0.93
C ASP A 335 9.88 17.42 -0.22
N SER A 336 11.07 17.55 -0.82
CA SER A 336 11.62 16.63 -1.83
C SER A 336 11.54 15.15 -1.44
N LYS A 337 11.71 14.81 -0.16
CA LYS A 337 11.62 13.42 0.34
C LYS A 337 10.25 12.80 0.10
N SER A 338 9.19 13.60 -0.08
CA SER A 338 7.87 13.10 -0.46
C SER A 338 7.83 12.50 -1.87
N ASP A 339 8.91 12.60 -2.66
CA ASP A 339 9.08 11.85 -3.91
C ASP A 339 8.96 10.33 -3.68
N ALA A 340 9.19 9.86 -2.45
CA ALA A 340 8.95 8.47 -2.05
C ALA A 340 7.51 7.99 -2.34
N LEU A 341 6.51 8.87 -2.26
CA LEU A 341 5.12 8.52 -2.59
C LEU A 341 4.96 8.13 -4.07
N GLY A 342 5.73 8.75 -4.97
CA GLY A 342 5.78 8.36 -6.38
C GLY A 342 6.71 7.18 -6.64
N ASN A 343 7.92 7.24 -6.10
CA ASN A 343 9.00 6.30 -6.39
C ASN A 343 8.83 4.93 -5.70
N VAL A 344 8.07 4.87 -4.60
CA VAL A 344 7.86 3.65 -3.80
C VAL A 344 6.39 3.26 -3.82
N PHE A 345 5.52 4.08 -3.22
CA PHE A 345 4.10 3.75 -3.09
C PHE A 345 3.41 3.57 -4.45
N ALA A 346 3.43 4.59 -5.31
CA ALA A 346 2.76 4.50 -6.60
C ALA A 346 3.42 3.48 -7.54
N ALA A 347 4.73 3.30 -7.42
CA ALA A 347 5.49 2.31 -8.19
C ALA A 347 5.02 0.88 -7.91
N GLN A 348 4.89 0.52 -6.64
CA GLN A 348 4.41 -0.80 -6.21
C GLN A 348 2.89 -0.95 -6.44
N TRP A 349 2.10 0.07 -6.10
CA TRP A 349 0.64 0.02 -6.28
C TRP A 349 0.26 -0.17 -7.74
N LEU A 350 0.89 0.56 -8.65
CA LEU A 350 0.56 0.53 -10.08
C LEU A 350 1.43 -0.47 -10.86
N GLY A 351 2.42 -1.08 -10.20
CA GLY A 351 3.27 -2.16 -10.71
C GLY A 351 4.33 -1.74 -11.72
N PHE A 352 4.60 -0.43 -11.87
CA PHE A 352 5.57 0.05 -12.87
C PHE A 352 7.03 -0.11 -12.44
N ASP A 353 7.28 -0.43 -11.17
CA ASP A 353 8.60 -0.84 -10.67
C ASP A 353 9.14 -2.10 -11.37
N ALA A 354 8.24 -3.00 -11.82
CA ALA A 354 8.57 -4.20 -12.57
C ALA A 354 9.19 -3.93 -13.95
N LEU A 355 9.09 -2.71 -14.48
CA LEU A 355 9.65 -2.32 -15.77
C LEU A 355 11.19 -2.32 -15.75
N GLY A 356 11.80 -3.04 -16.70
CA GLY A 356 13.25 -3.28 -16.78
C GLY A 356 13.74 -4.47 -15.97
N VAL A 357 12.93 -4.98 -15.02
CA VAL A 357 13.24 -6.19 -14.23
C VAL A 357 12.53 -7.41 -14.81
N ARG A 358 11.21 -7.33 -14.98
CA ARG A 358 10.36 -8.41 -15.52
C ARG A 358 9.92 -8.15 -16.96
N VAL A 359 9.85 -6.87 -17.35
CA VAL A 359 9.49 -6.45 -18.70
C VAL A 359 10.71 -5.82 -19.35
N ARG A 360 11.47 -6.64 -20.08
CA ARG A 360 12.66 -6.25 -20.86
C ARG A 360 12.69 -7.07 -22.14
N LEU A 361 12.95 -6.40 -23.25
CA LEU A 361 13.25 -7.08 -24.51
C LEU A 361 14.74 -7.06 -24.78
N ASP A 362 15.19 -7.98 -25.64
CA ASP A 362 16.56 -7.96 -26.12
C ASP A 362 16.81 -6.64 -26.88
N PRO A 363 17.76 -5.80 -26.43
CA PRO A 363 18.09 -4.55 -27.10
C PRO A 363 18.65 -4.76 -28.52
N ILE A 364 19.17 -5.94 -28.86
CA ILE A 364 19.66 -6.28 -30.21
C ILE A 364 18.49 -6.23 -31.20
N ASP A 365 17.40 -6.93 -30.87
CA ASP A 365 16.20 -6.98 -31.72
C ASP A 365 15.32 -5.73 -31.54
N ASN A 366 15.48 -5.02 -30.42
CA ASN A 366 14.68 -3.86 -30.06
C ASN A 366 15.57 -2.68 -29.60
N PRO A 367 16.31 -2.02 -30.53
CA PRO A 367 17.27 -0.96 -30.18
C PRO A 367 16.66 0.25 -29.47
N TRP A 368 15.34 0.41 -29.52
CA TRP A 368 14.58 1.46 -28.86
C TRP A 368 14.19 1.10 -27.41
N CYS A 369 14.32 -0.15 -26.97
CA CYS A 369 14.00 -0.61 -25.61
C CYS A 369 15.24 -0.47 -24.71
N THR A 370 15.66 0.77 -24.48
CA THR A 370 16.85 1.10 -23.70
C THR A 370 16.55 1.15 -22.20
N ASP A 371 17.57 0.91 -21.37
CA ASP A 371 17.48 1.09 -19.92
C ASP A 371 17.16 2.54 -19.53
N THR A 372 17.66 3.51 -20.31
CA THR A 372 17.41 4.94 -20.11
C THR A 372 15.96 5.30 -20.42
N LEU A 373 15.35 4.73 -21.47
CA LEU A 373 13.94 4.94 -21.79
C LEU A 373 13.05 4.34 -20.70
N MET A 374 13.30 3.10 -20.28
CA MET A 374 12.52 2.47 -19.20
C MET A 374 12.65 3.23 -17.87
N THR A 375 13.84 3.77 -17.58
CA THR A 375 14.05 4.66 -16.44
C THR A 375 13.20 5.92 -16.56
N ALA A 376 13.20 6.58 -17.73
CA ALA A 376 12.37 7.75 -17.99
C ALA A 376 10.86 7.45 -17.88
N MET A 377 10.41 6.27 -18.32
CA MET A 377 9.01 5.82 -18.19
C MET A 377 8.61 5.64 -16.72
N LYS A 378 9.48 5.07 -15.88
CA LYS A 378 9.22 4.96 -14.43
C LYS A 378 9.20 6.34 -13.77
N GLN A 379 10.13 7.21 -14.14
CA GLN A 379 10.19 8.60 -13.65
C GLN A 379 8.95 9.40 -14.06
N GLU A 380 8.42 9.21 -15.27
CA GLU A 380 7.16 9.84 -15.70
C GLU A 380 6.03 9.54 -14.73
N SER A 381 5.79 8.26 -14.44
CA SER A 381 4.72 7.83 -13.55
C SER A 381 4.93 8.32 -12.12
N ALA A 382 6.14 8.16 -11.59
CA ALA A 382 6.47 8.56 -10.24
C ALA A 382 6.34 10.08 -10.03
N MET A 383 6.96 10.88 -10.90
CA MET A 383 6.88 12.35 -10.84
C MET A 383 5.46 12.86 -11.10
N GLY A 384 4.72 12.19 -11.98
CA GLY A 384 3.31 12.45 -12.23
C GLY A 384 2.49 12.35 -10.96
N PHE A 385 2.54 11.19 -10.29
CA PHE A 385 1.83 10.97 -9.03
C PHE A 385 2.24 11.95 -7.94
N THR A 386 3.55 12.13 -7.70
CA THR A 386 4.06 13.08 -6.71
C THR A 386 3.58 14.50 -6.99
N SER A 387 3.56 14.93 -8.26
CA SER A 387 3.06 16.25 -8.65
C SER A 387 1.58 16.42 -8.37
N LEU A 388 0.75 15.38 -8.52
CA LEU A 388 -0.68 15.45 -8.19
C LEU A 388 -0.88 15.64 -6.68
N VAL A 389 -0.13 14.90 -5.86
CA VAL A 389 -0.15 15.02 -4.40
C VAL A 389 0.31 16.42 -3.95
N ARG A 390 1.48 16.87 -4.40
CA ARG A 390 2.05 18.18 -4.00
C ARG A 390 1.17 19.36 -4.40
N LYS A 391 0.55 19.30 -5.59
CA LYS A 391 -0.35 20.36 -6.08
C LYS A 391 -1.79 20.21 -5.56
N ASN A 392 -2.03 19.25 -4.67
CA ASN A 392 -3.34 18.93 -4.11
C ASN A 392 -4.44 18.81 -5.18
N LYS A 393 -4.15 18.02 -6.23
CA LYS A 393 -5.05 17.77 -7.35
C LYS A 393 -6.17 16.80 -6.95
N PRO A 394 -7.35 16.89 -7.60
CA PRO A 394 -8.38 15.87 -7.44
C PRO A 394 -7.90 14.53 -7.99
N LEU A 395 -8.41 13.43 -7.44
CA LEU A 395 -8.06 12.06 -7.82
C LEU A 395 -8.31 11.78 -9.30
N SER A 396 -9.32 12.41 -9.91
CA SER A 396 -9.61 12.27 -11.34
C SER A 396 -8.43 12.65 -12.24
N ASP A 397 -7.57 13.59 -11.81
CA ASP A 397 -6.37 13.98 -12.56
C ASP A 397 -5.37 12.83 -12.69
N LEU A 398 -5.43 11.79 -11.85
CA LEU A 398 -4.62 10.57 -11.99
C LEU A 398 -4.79 9.95 -13.39
N ILE A 399 -6.02 9.94 -13.89
CA ILE A 399 -6.35 9.38 -15.20
C ILE A 399 -6.61 10.47 -16.25
N GLN A 400 -7.02 11.69 -15.87
CA GLN A 400 -7.35 12.77 -16.82
C GLN A 400 -6.25 13.83 -17.03
N SER A 401 -5.10 13.72 -16.36
CA SER A 401 -4.03 14.72 -16.46
C SER A 401 -3.63 15.00 -17.91
N LYS A 402 -3.72 16.27 -18.29
CA LYS A 402 -3.30 16.79 -19.61
C LYS A 402 -1.80 17.02 -19.71
N THR A 403 -1.08 16.90 -18.59
CA THR A 403 0.36 17.13 -18.51
C THR A 403 1.09 15.87 -18.09
N THR A 404 2.32 15.72 -18.55
CA THR A 404 3.21 14.60 -18.20
C THR A 404 4.64 15.07 -17.99
N TYR A 405 5.47 14.27 -17.31
CA TYR A 405 6.91 14.50 -17.21
C TYR A 405 7.64 13.67 -18.26
N VAL A 406 8.50 14.31 -19.05
CA VAL A 406 9.32 13.64 -20.06
C VAL A 406 10.71 14.25 -20.14
N ASN A 407 11.72 13.43 -20.41
CA ASN A 407 13.02 13.86 -20.94
C ASN A 407 13.03 13.74 -22.46
N GLU A 408 14.16 14.01 -23.11
CA GLU A 408 14.26 13.96 -24.58
C GLU A 408 13.92 12.58 -25.17
N GLU A 409 14.39 11.50 -24.55
CA GLU A 409 14.18 10.14 -25.07
C GLU A 409 12.70 9.73 -25.01
N LEU A 410 12.06 9.95 -23.87
CA LEU A 410 10.62 9.68 -23.72
C LEU A 410 9.76 10.63 -24.56
N ALA A 411 10.16 11.89 -24.72
CA ALA A 411 9.50 12.82 -25.62
C ALA A 411 9.54 12.33 -27.08
N LYS A 412 10.68 11.81 -27.56
CA LYS A 412 10.78 11.18 -28.88
C LYS A 412 9.85 9.97 -29.00
N PHE A 413 9.81 9.11 -27.98
CA PHE A 413 8.91 7.95 -27.93
C PHE A 413 7.42 8.36 -28.02
N TYR A 414 7.03 9.44 -27.35
CA TYR A 414 5.68 10.01 -27.43
C TYR A 414 5.44 10.97 -28.59
N LYS A 415 6.45 11.21 -29.43
CA LYS A 415 6.40 12.17 -30.56
C LYS A 415 6.09 13.60 -30.12
N LEU A 416 6.52 13.97 -28.91
CA LEU A 416 6.47 15.33 -28.37
C LEU A 416 7.66 16.14 -28.87
N LYS A 417 7.43 17.40 -29.26
CA LYS A 417 8.46 18.32 -29.75
C LYS A 417 8.91 19.27 -28.64
N GLY A 418 10.14 19.78 -28.75
CA GLY A 418 10.62 20.88 -27.89
C GLY A 418 11.29 20.47 -26.57
N VAL A 419 11.51 19.19 -26.33
CA VAL A 419 12.23 18.68 -25.13
C VAL A 419 13.62 18.22 -25.53
N LYS A 420 14.65 18.62 -24.77
CA LYS A 420 16.07 18.28 -25.03
C LYS A 420 16.81 17.91 -23.74
N GLY A 421 17.75 16.98 -23.81
CA GLY A 421 18.54 16.50 -22.68
C GLY A 421 17.82 15.53 -21.75
N ASN A 422 18.55 15.05 -20.74
CA ASN A 422 18.16 13.92 -19.90
C ASN A 422 17.20 14.30 -18.74
N GLU A 423 17.08 15.59 -18.44
CA GLU A 423 16.23 16.08 -17.36
C GLU A 423 14.74 15.94 -17.69
N MET A 424 13.98 15.41 -16.73
CA MET A 424 12.54 15.29 -16.80
C MET A 424 11.86 16.66 -16.67
N ARG A 425 10.92 16.96 -17.56
CA ARG A 425 10.22 18.26 -17.60
C ARG A 425 8.73 18.06 -17.75
N LEU A 426 7.97 18.89 -17.05
CA LEU A 426 6.51 18.93 -17.18
C LEU A 426 6.13 19.56 -18.52
N VAL A 427 5.40 18.82 -19.34
CA VAL A 427 4.88 19.27 -20.64
C VAL A 427 3.41 18.95 -20.77
N ALA A 428 2.69 19.66 -21.63
CA ALA A 428 1.32 19.32 -21.98
C ALA A 428 1.29 18.26 -23.09
N HIS A 429 0.43 17.26 -22.94
CA HIS A 429 0.04 16.38 -24.04
C HIS A 429 -0.90 17.13 -24.99
N THR A 430 -0.55 17.14 -26.27
CA THR A 430 -1.43 17.61 -27.34
C THR A 430 -2.44 16.54 -27.79
N ASP A 431 -2.13 15.28 -27.51
CA ASP A 431 -2.96 14.13 -27.86
C ASP A 431 -3.75 13.65 -26.64
N LYS A 432 -5.09 13.79 -26.70
CA LYS A 432 -5.99 13.33 -25.63
C LYS A 432 -5.84 11.85 -25.34
N ARG A 433 -5.41 11.02 -26.29
CA ARG A 433 -5.24 9.58 -26.07
C ARG A 433 -4.25 9.32 -24.94
N ARG A 434 -3.21 10.14 -24.84
CA ARG A 434 -2.11 10.03 -23.86
C ARG A 434 -2.41 10.61 -22.46
N TYR A 435 -3.61 11.11 -22.19
CA TYR A 435 -3.89 11.73 -20.90
C TYR A 435 -3.87 10.73 -19.75
N GLY A 436 -3.22 11.16 -18.66
CA GLY A 436 -3.08 10.45 -17.40
C GLY A 436 -2.57 9.01 -17.52
N LEU A 437 -2.85 8.23 -16.48
CA LEU A 437 -2.27 6.90 -16.26
C LEU A 437 -2.41 5.94 -17.45
N PHE A 438 -3.58 5.89 -18.09
CA PHE A 438 -3.82 4.98 -19.23
C PHE A 438 -3.04 5.35 -20.50
N GLY A 439 -2.45 6.54 -20.55
CA GLY A 439 -1.57 6.99 -21.63
C GLY A 439 -0.10 6.68 -21.43
N GLN A 440 0.32 6.30 -20.21
CA GLN A 440 1.72 6.13 -19.82
C GLN A 440 2.26 4.77 -20.25
N ALA A 441 3.43 4.76 -20.89
CA ALA A 441 4.04 3.57 -21.45
C ALA A 441 4.47 2.56 -20.38
N SER A 442 4.88 3.02 -19.21
CA SER A 442 5.24 2.18 -18.06
C SER A 442 4.11 1.21 -17.68
N VAL A 443 2.91 1.76 -17.48
CA VAL A 443 1.69 1.00 -17.15
C VAL A 443 1.29 0.08 -18.29
N LEU A 444 1.29 0.59 -19.53
CA LEU A 444 0.92 -0.20 -20.71
C LEU A 444 1.87 -1.38 -20.94
N ALA A 445 3.15 -1.23 -20.58
CA ALA A 445 4.16 -2.27 -20.67
C ALA A 445 3.97 -3.35 -19.60
N VAL A 446 3.80 -2.98 -18.32
CA VAL A 446 3.68 -3.95 -17.21
C VAL A 446 2.35 -4.70 -17.21
N THR A 447 1.33 -4.16 -17.87
CA THR A 447 0.03 -4.81 -18.07
C THR A 447 -0.05 -5.65 -19.36
N SER A 448 1.08 -5.89 -20.03
CA SER A 448 1.17 -6.70 -21.26
C SER A 448 2.04 -7.93 -21.07
N SER A 449 2.19 -8.76 -22.11
CA SER A 449 3.23 -9.79 -22.17
C SER A 449 4.36 -9.33 -23.11
N PRO A 450 5.58 -9.89 -22.99
CA PRO A 450 6.61 -9.65 -23.98
C PRO A 450 6.08 -9.93 -25.40
N TYR A 451 6.27 -8.97 -26.31
CA TYR A 451 5.86 -9.03 -27.72
C TYR A 451 4.35 -9.09 -28.02
N ARG A 452 3.45 -9.11 -27.03
CA ARG A 452 1.99 -9.20 -27.27
C ARG A 452 1.16 -8.44 -26.23
N THR A 453 0.12 -7.77 -26.69
CA THR A 453 -0.85 -7.13 -25.79
C THR A 453 -1.66 -8.19 -25.05
N SER A 454 -2.24 -7.82 -23.91
CA SER A 454 -3.15 -8.67 -23.15
C SER A 454 -4.33 -7.84 -22.63
N PRO A 455 -5.45 -7.80 -23.36
CA PRO A 455 -6.67 -7.14 -22.90
C PRO A 455 -7.14 -7.65 -21.54
N ILE A 456 -7.07 -8.96 -21.33
CA ILE A 456 -7.48 -9.61 -20.08
C ILE A 456 -6.66 -9.05 -18.91
N ARG A 457 -5.32 -9.06 -18.99
CA ARG A 457 -4.46 -8.50 -17.93
C ARG A 457 -4.66 -7.00 -17.71
N ARG A 458 -4.91 -6.23 -18.77
CA ARG A 458 -5.22 -4.80 -18.64
C ARG A 458 -6.55 -4.57 -17.92
N GLY A 459 -7.58 -5.33 -18.26
CA GLY A 459 -8.89 -5.27 -17.61
C GLY A 459 -8.82 -5.70 -16.15
N GLU A 460 -8.13 -6.81 -15.88
CA GLU A 460 -7.85 -7.31 -14.53
C GLU A 460 -7.10 -6.25 -13.71
N TRP A 461 -6.04 -5.65 -14.25
CA TRP A 461 -5.29 -4.60 -13.58
C TRP A 461 -6.16 -3.37 -13.26
N ILE A 462 -7.06 -2.96 -14.16
CA ILE A 462 -8.00 -1.86 -13.86
C ILE A 462 -8.92 -2.27 -12.70
N LEU A 463 -9.51 -3.46 -12.74
CA LEU A 463 -10.45 -3.93 -11.72
C LEU A 463 -9.78 -4.11 -10.35
N ASP A 464 -8.63 -4.76 -10.32
CA ASP A 464 -7.89 -5.03 -9.09
C ASP A 464 -7.16 -3.77 -8.59
N SER A 465 -6.22 -3.24 -9.39
CA SER A 465 -5.33 -2.18 -8.93
C SER A 465 -6.04 -0.82 -8.81
N LEU A 466 -6.99 -0.49 -9.69
CA LEU A 466 -7.65 0.82 -9.67
C LEU A 466 -9.02 0.80 -8.99
N LEU A 467 -9.87 -0.19 -9.22
CA LEU A 467 -11.26 -0.18 -8.73
C LEU A 467 -11.47 -0.98 -7.43
N GLY A 468 -10.52 -1.85 -7.05
CA GLY A 468 -10.63 -2.67 -5.84
C GLY A 468 -11.74 -3.73 -5.93
N THR A 469 -12.05 -4.18 -7.14
CA THR A 469 -13.05 -5.20 -7.46
C THR A 469 -12.39 -6.28 -8.32
N PRO A 470 -11.33 -6.95 -7.84
CA PRO A 470 -10.62 -7.95 -8.63
C PRO A 470 -11.58 -9.02 -9.15
N PRO A 471 -11.40 -9.50 -10.39
CA PRO A 471 -12.17 -10.64 -10.86
C PRO A 471 -11.86 -11.84 -9.94
N PRO A 472 -12.87 -12.68 -9.66
CA PRO A 472 -12.63 -13.87 -8.84
C PRO A 472 -11.71 -14.84 -9.59
N PRO A 473 -11.02 -15.76 -8.88
CA PRO A 473 -10.12 -16.71 -9.52
C PRO A 473 -10.85 -17.53 -10.59
N PRO A 474 -10.16 -17.91 -11.68
CA PRO A 474 -10.76 -18.70 -12.75
C PRO A 474 -11.24 -20.05 -12.21
N PRO A 475 -12.37 -20.59 -12.72
CA PRO A 475 -12.79 -21.95 -12.40
C PRO A 475 -11.68 -22.98 -12.69
N PRO A 476 -11.58 -24.10 -11.94
CA PRO A 476 -10.57 -25.14 -12.17
C PRO A 476 -10.54 -25.69 -13.61
N ASP A 477 -11.68 -25.70 -14.29
CA ASP A 477 -11.85 -26.18 -15.67
C ASP A 477 -11.92 -25.04 -16.70
N ALA A 478 -11.51 -23.81 -16.36
CA ALA A 478 -11.66 -22.65 -17.25
C ALA A 478 -10.88 -22.81 -18.57
N GLY A 479 -9.85 -23.67 -18.59
CA GLY A 479 -9.08 -24.04 -19.79
C GLY A 479 -8.36 -22.86 -20.44
N GLU A 480 -7.39 -23.16 -21.31
CA GLU A 480 -6.95 -22.20 -22.31
C GLU A 480 -8.04 -22.03 -23.39
N LEU A 481 -7.89 -21.05 -24.29
CA LEU A 481 -8.78 -20.99 -25.46
C LEU A 481 -8.71 -22.34 -26.17
N ASP A 482 -9.84 -22.83 -26.67
CA ASP A 482 -9.88 -24.04 -27.50
C ASP A 482 -8.82 -23.91 -28.62
N GLU A 483 -7.97 -24.94 -28.80
CA GLU A 483 -6.82 -24.89 -29.71
C GLU A 483 -7.24 -24.45 -31.12
N ASP A 484 -8.40 -24.92 -31.59
CA ASP A 484 -8.95 -24.54 -32.89
C ASP A 484 -9.28 -23.03 -32.98
N ILE A 485 -9.72 -22.41 -31.88
CA ILE A 485 -9.98 -20.97 -31.79
C ILE A 485 -8.66 -20.20 -31.67
N GLU A 486 -7.74 -20.70 -30.84
CA GLU A 486 -6.44 -20.08 -30.60
C GLU A 486 -5.57 -20.06 -31.87
N GLU A 487 -5.56 -21.14 -32.64
CA GLU A 487 -4.77 -21.23 -33.88
C GLU A 487 -5.40 -20.50 -35.06
N ASN A 488 -6.70 -20.19 -34.98
CA ASN A 488 -7.41 -19.56 -36.08
C ASN A 488 -6.90 -18.14 -36.37
N ARG A 489 -6.04 -18.02 -37.38
CA ARG A 489 -5.45 -16.74 -37.82
C ARG A 489 -6.46 -15.81 -38.51
N LYS A 490 -7.66 -16.29 -38.84
CA LYS A 490 -8.73 -15.47 -39.45
C LYS A 490 -9.46 -14.61 -38.41
N LEU A 491 -9.47 -15.02 -37.14
CA LEU A 491 -10.12 -14.30 -36.05
C LEU A 491 -9.17 -13.26 -35.43
N THR A 492 -9.73 -12.12 -35.04
CA THR A 492 -9.07 -11.17 -34.13
C THR A 492 -9.03 -11.74 -32.72
N PHE A 493 -8.11 -11.26 -31.88
CA PHE A 493 -8.05 -11.69 -30.47
C PHE A 493 -9.38 -11.42 -29.73
N ARG A 494 -10.01 -10.28 -30.02
CA ARG A 494 -11.35 -9.95 -29.52
C ARG A 494 -12.38 -11.01 -29.90
N GLN A 495 -12.47 -11.40 -31.18
CA GLN A 495 -13.41 -12.42 -31.63
C GLN A 495 -13.17 -13.78 -30.96
N LYS A 496 -11.90 -14.15 -30.75
CA LYS A 496 -11.54 -15.38 -30.01
C LYS A 496 -12.05 -15.33 -28.58
N LEU A 497 -11.83 -14.20 -27.91
CA LEU A 497 -12.26 -14.02 -26.53
C LEU A 497 -13.79 -13.95 -26.41
N GLU A 498 -14.46 -13.28 -27.33
CA GLU A 498 -15.93 -13.24 -27.42
C GLU A 498 -16.52 -14.63 -27.64
N MET A 499 -15.85 -15.51 -28.39
CA MET A 499 -16.24 -16.91 -28.52
C MET A 499 -16.10 -17.67 -27.20
N HIS A 500 -15.01 -17.47 -26.48
CA HIS A 500 -14.78 -18.07 -25.15
C HIS A 500 -15.79 -17.57 -24.11
N SER A 501 -16.07 -16.27 -24.10
CA SER A 501 -17.00 -15.64 -23.17
C SER A 501 -18.48 -15.94 -23.46
N LYS A 502 -18.81 -16.75 -24.49
CA LYS A 502 -20.18 -17.26 -24.69
C LYS A 502 -20.61 -18.25 -23.61
N ASN A 503 -19.65 -18.91 -22.96
CA ASN A 503 -19.96 -19.76 -21.83
C ASN A 503 -20.50 -18.89 -20.67
N PRO A 504 -21.72 -19.14 -20.14
CA PRO A 504 -22.28 -18.36 -19.05
C PRO A 504 -21.35 -18.24 -17.82
N ARG A 505 -20.52 -19.26 -17.57
CA ARG A 505 -19.53 -19.26 -16.47
C ARG A 505 -18.38 -18.26 -16.68
N CYS A 506 -17.96 -18.05 -17.92
CA CYS A 506 -16.91 -17.09 -18.27
C CYS A 506 -17.49 -15.68 -18.44
N TYR A 507 -18.71 -15.59 -18.99
CA TYR A 507 -19.38 -14.31 -19.25
C TYR A 507 -19.52 -13.42 -18.00
N SER A 508 -19.82 -14.01 -16.83
CA SER A 508 -20.05 -13.25 -15.59
C SER A 508 -18.87 -12.34 -15.21
N CYS A 509 -17.64 -12.80 -15.44
CA CYS A 509 -16.42 -12.04 -15.14
C CYS A 509 -15.93 -11.23 -16.36
N HIS A 510 -15.97 -11.84 -17.54
CA HIS A 510 -15.48 -11.22 -18.78
C HIS A 510 -16.31 -10.01 -19.23
N ARG A 511 -17.61 -9.94 -18.87
CA ARG A 511 -18.49 -8.81 -19.23
C ARG A 511 -18.06 -7.46 -18.65
N GLU A 512 -17.26 -7.45 -17.59
CA GLU A 512 -16.72 -6.22 -17.00
C GLU A 512 -15.23 -6.04 -17.33
N MET A 513 -14.45 -7.10 -17.22
CA MET A 513 -13.00 -7.08 -17.46
C MET A 513 -12.63 -6.79 -18.92
N ASP A 514 -13.22 -7.52 -19.88
CA ASP A 514 -12.78 -7.45 -21.27
C ASP A 514 -13.03 -6.07 -21.92
N PRO A 515 -14.20 -5.43 -21.73
CA PRO A 515 -14.43 -4.08 -22.24
C PRO A 515 -13.37 -3.06 -21.82
N LEU A 516 -12.94 -3.13 -20.55
CA LEU A 516 -11.91 -2.25 -20.01
C LEU A 516 -10.57 -2.50 -20.71
N GLY A 517 -10.19 -3.77 -20.89
CA GLY A 517 -8.98 -4.17 -21.61
C GLY A 517 -8.97 -3.78 -23.09
N PHE A 518 -10.07 -4.06 -23.80
CA PHE A 518 -10.20 -3.77 -25.24
C PHE A 518 -10.08 -2.28 -25.55
N SER A 519 -10.55 -1.41 -24.64
CA SER A 519 -10.43 0.04 -24.81
C SER A 519 -8.98 0.53 -24.89
N LEU A 520 -8.01 -0.27 -24.45
CA LEU A 520 -6.59 0.05 -24.50
C LEU A 520 -5.85 -0.65 -25.66
N GLU A 521 -6.51 -1.47 -26.49
CA GLU A 521 -5.83 -2.27 -27.51
C GLU A 521 -5.14 -1.47 -28.62
N ASN A 522 -5.52 -0.20 -28.79
CA ASN A 522 -4.80 0.74 -29.64
C ASN A 522 -3.39 1.07 -29.14
N TYR A 523 -3.04 0.73 -27.90
CA TYR A 523 -1.67 0.69 -27.44
C TYR A 523 -1.09 -0.71 -27.62
N ASP A 524 0.03 -0.80 -28.32
CA ASP A 524 0.82 -2.03 -28.36
C ASP A 524 1.36 -2.39 -26.98
N TRP A 525 2.06 -3.52 -26.91
CA TRP A 525 2.52 -4.10 -25.65
C TRP A 525 3.58 -3.24 -24.93
N PHE A 526 4.17 -2.24 -25.59
CA PHE A 526 5.11 -1.28 -24.97
C PHE A 526 4.54 0.14 -24.92
N GLY A 527 3.25 0.30 -25.20
CA GLY A 527 2.54 1.57 -25.11
C GLY A 527 2.69 2.49 -26.34
N ARG A 528 3.08 1.99 -27.51
CA ARG A 528 3.02 2.76 -28.78
C ARG A 528 1.63 2.68 -29.38
N TRP A 529 1.17 3.78 -29.99
CA TRP A 529 -0.14 3.80 -30.64
C TRP A 529 -0.14 3.03 -31.96
N ARG A 530 -1.21 2.27 -32.20
CA ARG A 530 -1.51 1.53 -33.44
C ARG A 530 -3.00 1.58 -33.76
N SER A 531 -3.31 1.60 -35.06
CA SER A 531 -4.69 1.50 -35.56
C SER A 531 -5.04 0.09 -36.05
N GLU A 532 -4.01 -0.73 -36.29
CA GLU A 532 -4.15 -2.08 -36.81
C GLU A 532 -3.30 -3.07 -36.02
N SER A 533 -3.76 -4.32 -35.98
CA SER A 533 -3.05 -5.47 -35.42
C SER A 533 -3.16 -6.63 -36.40
N ARG A 534 -2.01 -7.18 -36.84
CA ARG A 534 -1.97 -8.29 -37.83
C ARG A 534 -2.79 -8.00 -39.10
N GLY A 535 -2.70 -6.76 -39.61
CA GLY A 535 -3.39 -6.32 -40.83
C GLY A 535 -4.90 -6.11 -40.69
N ARG A 536 -5.42 -6.01 -39.46
CA ARG A 536 -6.84 -5.74 -39.18
C ARG A 536 -7.00 -4.53 -38.29
N SER A 537 -8.03 -3.72 -38.55
CA SER A 537 -8.40 -2.59 -37.70
C SER A 537 -8.74 -3.05 -36.28
N ILE A 538 -8.35 -2.24 -35.29
CA ILE A 538 -8.60 -2.51 -33.88
C ILE A 538 -9.98 -1.97 -33.49
N ASP A 539 -10.83 -2.83 -32.92
CA ASP A 539 -12.08 -2.44 -32.27
C ASP A 539 -11.86 -2.23 -30.77
N SER A 540 -11.84 -0.97 -30.36
CA SER A 540 -11.64 -0.54 -28.97
C SER A 540 -12.92 -0.17 -28.23
N LYS A 541 -14.09 -0.57 -28.75
CA LYS A 541 -15.38 -0.31 -28.10
C LYS A 541 -15.59 -1.23 -26.91
N GLY A 542 -16.07 -0.67 -25.81
CA GLY A 542 -16.45 -1.40 -24.60
C GLY A 542 -17.88 -1.09 -24.20
N ARG A 543 -18.51 -2.02 -23.47
CA ARG A 543 -19.81 -1.82 -22.83
C ARG A 543 -19.77 -2.38 -21.41
N LEU A 544 -20.03 -1.55 -20.42
CA LEU A 544 -20.09 -1.97 -19.01
C LEU A 544 -21.41 -2.71 -18.70
N PRO A 545 -21.45 -3.46 -17.57
CA PRO A 545 -22.70 -4.05 -17.08
C PRO A 545 -23.83 -3.06 -16.80
N SER A 546 -23.51 -1.78 -16.53
CA SER A 546 -24.49 -0.69 -16.41
C SER A 546 -25.21 -0.39 -17.73
N GLY A 547 -24.69 -0.88 -18.85
CA GLY A 547 -25.17 -0.60 -20.19
C GLY A 547 -24.40 0.50 -20.90
N THR A 548 -23.55 1.25 -20.20
CA THR A 548 -22.75 2.35 -20.73
C THR A 548 -21.74 1.88 -21.75
N GLU A 549 -21.80 2.49 -22.93
CA GLU A 549 -20.86 2.26 -24.04
C GLU A 549 -19.75 3.30 -24.04
N PHE A 550 -18.54 2.88 -24.40
CA PHE A 550 -17.38 3.75 -24.49
C PHE A 550 -16.39 3.25 -25.54
N GLU A 551 -15.50 4.14 -25.99
CA GLU A 551 -14.51 3.81 -27.02
C GLU A 551 -13.12 4.33 -26.66
N GLY A 552 -12.14 3.43 -26.75
CA GLY A 552 -10.74 3.77 -26.58
C GLY A 552 -10.35 4.26 -25.17
N PRO A 553 -9.11 4.73 -24.99
CA PRO A 553 -8.64 5.25 -23.71
C PRO A 553 -9.36 6.56 -23.31
N ILE A 554 -9.98 7.26 -24.26
CA ILE A 554 -10.73 8.49 -23.97
C ILE A 554 -12.03 8.14 -23.26
N GLY A 555 -12.86 7.29 -23.88
CA GLY A 555 -14.12 6.86 -23.30
C GLY A 555 -13.92 6.11 -21.97
N LEU A 556 -12.87 5.29 -21.85
CA LEU A 556 -12.54 4.60 -20.60
C LEU A 556 -12.39 5.56 -19.42
N ARG A 557 -11.65 6.67 -19.60
CA ARG A 557 -11.47 7.66 -18.54
C ARG A 557 -12.78 8.33 -18.16
N ASP A 558 -13.57 8.71 -19.16
CA ASP A 558 -14.82 9.41 -18.95
C ASP A 558 -15.81 8.53 -18.18
N VAL A 559 -15.86 7.23 -18.50
CA VAL A 559 -16.64 6.24 -17.75
C VAL A 559 -16.13 6.04 -16.33
N ILE A 560 -14.81 5.92 -16.12
CA ILE A 560 -14.29 5.76 -14.76
C ILE A 560 -14.60 6.98 -13.90
N VAL A 561 -14.43 8.19 -14.43
CA VAL A 561 -14.77 9.42 -13.70
C VAL A 561 -16.28 9.57 -13.50
N GLY A 562 -17.09 9.21 -14.49
CA GLY A 562 -18.55 9.36 -14.45
C GLY A 562 -19.27 8.34 -13.55
N GLU A 563 -18.80 7.09 -13.52
CA GLU A 563 -19.51 5.98 -12.87
C GLU A 563 -18.74 5.26 -11.77
N LYS A 564 -17.39 5.31 -11.78
CA LYS A 564 -16.54 4.47 -10.93
C LYS A 564 -15.54 5.27 -10.06
N LEU A 565 -15.70 6.59 -9.96
CA LEU A 565 -14.76 7.44 -9.22
C LEU A 565 -14.74 7.10 -7.72
N ASP A 566 -15.88 6.74 -7.15
CA ASP A 566 -16.00 6.31 -5.75
C ASP A 566 -15.27 4.98 -5.50
N ASP A 567 -15.24 4.08 -6.47
CA ASP A 567 -14.48 2.82 -6.40
C ASP A 567 -12.97 3.09 -6.47
N LEU A 568 -12.55 3.96 -7.39
CA LEU A 568 -11.16 4.43 -7.47
C LEU A 568 -10.72 5.10 -6.16
N ALA A 569 -11.58 5.95 -5.58
CA ALA A 569 -11.34 6.59 -4.29
C ALA A 569 -11.21 5.58 -3.15
N ARG A 570 -12.10 4.58 -3.11
CA ARG A 570 -12.05 3.49 -2.11
C ARG A 570 -10.75 2.71 -2.23
N GLN A 571 -10.33 2.37 -3.45
CA GLN A 571 -9.14 1.56 -3.65
C GLN A 571 -7.87 2.29 -3.28
N ILE A 572 -7.69 3.54 -3.73
CA ILE A 572 -6.51 4.34 -3.31
C ILE A 572 -6.51 4.55 -1.79
N THR A 573 -7.67 4.74 -1.16
CA THR A 573 -7.77 4.88 0.30
C THR A 573 -7.28 3.62 1.01
N ARG A 574 -7.72 2.44 0.57
CA ARG A 574 -7.28 1.16 1.13
C ARG A 574 -5.78 0.95 0.92
N LYS A 575 -5.28 1.17 -0.30
CA LYS A 575 -3.86 0.99 -0.64
C LYS A 575 -2.97 1.95 0.15
N MET A 576 -3.35 3.22 0.25
CA MET A 576 -2.62 4.24 1.01
C MET A 576 -2.58 3.92 2.51
N LEU A 577 -3.71 3.53 3.10
CA LEU A 577 -3.77 3.17 4.52
C LEU A 577 -2.95 1.89 4.79
N SER A 578 -3.05 0.88 3.93
CA SER A 578 -2.27 -0.36 4.04
C SER A 578 -0.76 -0.09 3.98
N TYR A 579 -0.32 0.75 3.05
CA TYR A 579 1.07 1.18 2.94
C TYR A 579 1.52 1.99 4.17
N ALA A 580 0.69 2.90 4.68
CA ALA A 580 0.99 3.71 5.85
C ALA A 580 1.18 2.87 7.13
N LEU A 581 0.40 1.80 7.27
CA LEU A 581 0.45 0.88 8.41
C LEU A 581 1.49 -0.24 8.23
N GLY A 582 1.95 -0.51 6.99
CA GLY A 582 2.86 -1.62 6.70
C GLY A 582 2.26 -3.00 6.97
N ARG A 583 0.93 -3.13 6.82
CA ARG A 583 0.19 -4.40 6.98
C ARG A 583 -1.04 -4.43 6.09
N GLN A 584 -1.56 -5.64 5.85
CA GLN A 584 -2.85 -5.82 5.20
C GLN A 584 -3.95 -5.19 6.07
N LEU A 585 -4.95 -4.60 5.41
CA LEU A 585 -6.14 -4.11 6.09
C LEU A 585 -7.07 -5.27 6.42
N GLU A 586 -7.58 -5.25 7.63
CA GLU A 586 -8.52 -6.23 8.16
C GLU A 586 -9.91 -5.61 8.34
N TYR A 587 -10.85 -6.42 8.82
CA TYR A 587 -12.23 -6.00 9.06
C TYR A 587 -12.34 -4.77 9.98
N TYR A 588 -11.49 -4.68 10.99
CA TYR A 588 -11.48 -3.56 11.94
C TYR A 588 -10.96 -2.24 11.34
N ASP A 589 -10.33 -2.25 10.15
CA ASP A 589 -9.90 -1.03 9.46
C ASP A 589 -11.01 -0.41 8.59
N VAL A 590 -12.11 -1.13 8.36
CA VAL A 590 -13.24 -0.67 7.53
C VAL A 590 -13.83 0.66 8.01
N PRO A 591 -14.01 0.93 9.33
CA PRO A 591 -14.47 2.22 9.82
C PRO A 591 -13.55 3.38 9.44
N ALA A 592 -12.23 3.17 9.54
CA ALA A 592 -11.25 4.17 9.15
C ALA A 592 -11.36 4.46 7.65
N VAL A 593 -11.43 3.43 6.80
CA VAL A 593 -11.62 3.59 5.36
C VAL A 593 -12.91 4.35 5.03
N ARG A 594 -14.05 3.99 5.66
CA ARG A 594 -15.35 4.66 5.45
C ARG A 594 -15.28 6.15 5.85
N LYS A 595 -14.65 6.46 6.98
CA LYS A 595 -14.48 7.83 7.47
C LYS A 595 -13.61 8.66 6.53
N ILE A 596 -12.46 8.13 6.13
CA ILE A 596 -11.53 8.80 5.19
C ILE A 596 -12.26 9.08 3.86
N LEU A 597 -12.97 8.09 3.31
CA LEU A 597 -13.69 8.25 2.04
C LEU A 597 -14.76 9.32 2.08
N LYS A 598 -15.49 9.43 3.19
CA LYS A 598 -16.50 10.47 3.37
C LYS A 598 -15.87 11.87 3.25
N VAL A 599 -14.82 12.14 4.01
CA VAL A 599 -14.12 13.44 4.01
C VAL A 599 -13.43 13.69 2.67
N PHE A 600 -12.82 12.65 2.09
CA PHE A 600 -12.17 12.73 0.79
C PHE A 600 -13.17 13.10 -0.32
N LYS A 601 -14.38 12.54 -0.30
CA LYS A 601 -15.48 12.90 -1.22
C LYS A 601 -16.00 14.32 -0.98
N GLU A 602 -16.19 14.72 0.28
CA GLU A 602 -16.64 16.07 0.65
C GLU A 602 -15.68 17.16 0.16
N ASP A 603 -14.37 16.88 0.11
CA ASP A 603 -13.36 17.76 -0.46
C ASP A 603 -13.04 17.45 -1.94
N ASN A 604 -14.01 16.96 -2.71
CA ASN A 604 -13.87 16.71 -4.16
C ASN A 604 -12.66 15.83 -4.54
N TYR A 605 -12.37 14.82 -3.73
CA TYR A 605 -11.30 13.85 -3.94
C TYR A 605 -9.89 14.46 -4.04
N ARG A 606 -9.60 15.52 -3.28
CA ARG A 606 -8.26 16.13 -3.28
C ARG A 606 -7.24 15.31 -2.51
N LEU A 607 -6.11 14.99 -3.18
CA LEU A 607 -5.16 14.01 -2.67
C LEU A 607 -4.55 14.36 -1.31
N GLN A 608 -4.27 15.62 -0.99
CA GLN A 608 -3.74 15.95 0.34
C GLN A 608 -4.74 15.70 1.47
N THR A 609 -6.05 15.75 1.17
CA THR A 609 -7.09 15.36 2.13
C THR A 609 -7.02 13.88 2.43
N LEU A 610 -6.87 13.01 1.41
CA LEU A 610 -6.63 11.58 1.62
C LEU A 610 -5.43 11.34 2.56
N LEU A 611 -4.28 11.96 2.27
CA LEU A 611 -3.06 11.73 3.05
C LEU A 611 -3.19 12.24 4.49
N ARG A 612 -3.80 13.42 4.70
CA ARG A 612 -4.08 13.95 6.05
C ARG A 612 -5.02 13.06 6.86
N GLU A 613 -6.06 12.53 6.22
CA GLU A 613 -7.04 11.67 6.88
C GLU A 613 -6.46 10.27 7.17
N VAL A 614 -5.58 9.74 6.33
CA VAL A 614 -4.80 8.52 6.64
C VAL A 614 -3.93 8.74 7.87
N CYS A 615 -3.13 9.82 7.92
CA CYS A 615 -2.29 10.13 9.08
C CYS A 615 -3.10 10.39 10.35
N SER A 616 -4.33 10.91 10.23
CA SER A 616 -5.20 11.22 11.37
C SER A 616 -6.12 10.07 11.75
N SER A 617 -6.03 8.93 11.05
CA SER A 617 -6.90 7.79 11.26
C SER A 617 -6.61 7.07 12.59
N TYR A 618 -7.63 6.38 13.10
CA TYR A 618 -7.51 5.61 14.32
C TYR A 618 -6.37 4.57 14.28
N PRO A 619 -6.26 3.67 13.27
CA PRO A 619 -5.17 2.69 13.21
C PRO A 619 -3.79 3.33 13.04
N PHE A 620 -3.70 4.57 12.52
CA PHE A 620 -2.41 5.26 12.38
C PHE A 620 -1.95 5.94 13.68
N LYS A 621 -2.86 6.38 14.55
CA LYS A 621 -2.53 7.07 15.80
C LYS A 621 -2.57 6.17 17.04
N TYR A 622 -3.20 5.02 16.92
CA TYR A 622 -3.39 4.09 18.02
C TYR A 622 -2.88 2.71 17.62
N ARG A 623 -2.65 1.89 18.62
CA ARG A 623 -2.33 0.47 18.47
C ARG A 623 -2.97 -0.32 19.59
N LYS A 624 -3.11 -1.62 19.35
CA LYS A 624 -3.55 -2.60 20.35
C LYS A 624 -2.58 -3.77 20.35
N ASN A 625 -2.32 -4.33 21.51
CA ASN A 625 -1.49 -5.53 21.62
C ASN A 625 -2.26 -6.75 21.13
N PRO A 626 -1.58 -7.78 20.61
CA PRO A 626 -2.24 -9.02 20.26
C PRO A 626 -2.87 -9.68 21.50
N GLU A 627 -4.06 -10.26 21.33
CA GLU A 627 -4.68 -11.08 22.37
C GLU A 627 -3.74 -12.24 22.73
N ASN A 628 -3.44 -12.41 24.03
CA ASN A 628 -2.42 -13.31 24.59
C ASN A 628 -0.94 -12.87 24.44
N ALA A 629 -0.62 -11.60 24.67
CA ALA A 629 0.78 -11.13 24.78
C ALA A 629 1.61 -11.95 25.80
N GLU A 630 1.01 -12.50 26.85
CA GLU A 630 1.68 -13.37 27.84
C GLU A 630 2.27 -14.66 27.23
N LEU A 631 1.72 -15.17 26.12
CA LEU A 631 2.25 -16.36 25.44
C LEU A 631 3.40 -16.03 24.49
N VAL A 632 3.49 -14.78 24.00
CA VAL A 632 4.56 -14.35 23.09
C VAL A 632 5.85 -14.10 23.87
N GLU A 633 5.78 -13.47 25.05
CA GLU A 633 6.96 -13.32 25.91
C GLU A 633 7.46 -14.65 26.47
N ARG A 634 6.57 -15.57 26.89
CA ARG A 634 7.00 -16.88 27.39
C ARG A 634 7.67 -17.73 26.32
N LYS A 635 7.26 -17.62 25.05
CA LYS A 635 7.85 -18.39 23.95
C LYS A 635 9.21 -17.84 23.51
N ILE A 636 9.39 -16.51 23.56
CA ILE A 636 10.69 -15.87 23.26
C ILE A 636 11.71 -16.10 24.38
N LEU A 637 11.26 -16.22 25.63
CA LEU A 637 12.12 -16.53 26.77
C LEU A 637 12.37 -18.03 26.96
N SER A 638 11.45 -18.92 26.57
CA SER A 638 11.65 -20.37 26.67
C SER A 638 12.52 -20.98 25.57
N ASP A 639 12.63 -20.30 24.42
CA ASP A 639 13.48 -20.76 23.30
C ASP A 639 14.94 -20.24 23.42
N ASN A 640 15.30 -19.61 24.55
CA ASN A 640 16.66 -19.14 24.89
C ASN A 640 17.26 -19.82 26.13
N ASP A 641 16.67 -20.93 26.61
CA ASP A 641 17.27 -21.82 27.61
C ASP A 641 17.88 -23.08 26.98
#